data_AF-A0A8F7N6K1-F1
#
_entry.id   AF-A0A8F7N6K1-F1
#
_cell.length_a   1.000
_cell.length_b   1.000
_cell.length_c   1.000
_cell.angle_alpha   90.00
_cell.angle_beta   90.00
_cell.angle_gamma   90.00
#
_symmetry.space_group_name_H-M   'P 1'
#
loop_
_entity.id
_entity.type
_entity.pdbx_description
1 polymer ?
#
loop_
_entity_poly.entity_id
_entity_poly.type
_entity_poly.pdbx_seq_one_letter_code
_entity_poly.pdbx_strand_id
1 'polypeptide(L)'
;MKKLLALLVLSAPQANAVTYIDTLGNEYNSDKNLFGWLYVGQDSPYGTPKPSSLNITNGATVSVNRDPADSSYLTGTGSVSIESSNLTVEGNGSALNVEDILYVRNSQLKIDNKAILTAGFQVVSQLDNSHIIVSGNSKLNTGTLVLNANTNSTMLISGGSEVIANTFFMSSADDYKSSYIKIDGADSRLNVSDAYLGYIGNASLVVSNGGEVNVRNEIELAERAGQNATITIGGLDESAPEAPGYVNASEIVFKSGVGEIRFNHTSDNYDFSTPISGTGDLTFINGTTNLTGDNKSMSGNVNVGGGSILNVLNDNALGDSSVTIASSGQLALLTANDFKFNNDLVNNGTITLSDQNTYGKLVTVSGNYSSNNGALVFNGALADDNTVIDKLLIKGNYDGTTNVAVNNIGGIGAETLNGIDIISINGNVNGTFKQAGRIVAGAYDYSLVRGEGANENHWYLTSQKQPTPGPDPVPTPKPSLNILRPEAGSYVANNYFSNTMFLNDFQDRSGEVKYFDPISGTYKFSSLWMRQEGGHNRFNDSTGQLKTQSNRYVLQLGGDLFKWAGSDDESIRIGIMGGYGNNHSRTHSSITDYSSKASVNGYSAGLYATWIKGYDDKSWSYVDVWGQYSWFDNSVKGEQISEESYSSKGFTGSIEGGYAYKVGESGRTSYWLQPVAQLALLDVRTKNLNEKNGTNVSFNGSGNIMSRLGVRAYANGHNKIDDNSGRTFEPYVEVNYIHNTKDFSVKMNNETVSQSGARDAFEAKMGVNGQLSENTNVWVNVSQLVGSNSFSDTQATLGIKYAF
;
A
#
# COMPACT_ATOMS: atom_id res chain seq x y z
N MET A 1 -91.61 -27.51 -18.02
CA MET A 1 -90.30 -28.15 -17.85
C MET A 1 -89.22 -27.17 -18.32
N LYS A 2 -89.01 -26.03 -17.64
CA LYS A 2 -88.02 -25.80 -16.57
C LYS A 2 -86.65 -26.46 -16.80
N LYS A 3 -85.83 -25.80 -17.63
CA LYS A 3 -84.36 -25.82 -17.53
C LYS A 3 -83.98 -25.18 -16.19
N LEU A 4 -83.32 -25.94 -15.33
CA LEU A 4 -82.79 -25.47 -14.06
C LEU A 4 -81.26 -25.46 -14.17
N LEU A 5 -80.69 -24.26 -14.00
CA LEU A 5 -79.30 -24.05 -13.62
C LEU A 5 -78.95 -24.92 -12.42
N ALA A 6 -77.87 -25.69 -12.51
CA ALA A 6 -77.12 -26.13 -11.34
C ALA A 6 -75.79 -25.37 -11.34
N LEU A 7 -75.79 -24.33 -10.54
CA LEU A 7 -74.71 -23.44 -10.17
C LEU A 7 -73.94 -24.14 -9.04
N LEU A 8 -72.64 -24.44 -9.21
CA LEU A 8 -71.75 -24.66 -8.07
C LEU A 8 -70.91 -23.39 -7.88
N VAL A 9 -71.38 -22.55 -6.95
CA VAL A 9 -70.64 -21.42 -6.39
C VAL A 9 -69.66 -21.95 -5.37
N LEU A 10 -68.36 -21.71 -5.56
CA LEU A 10 -67.44 -21.44 -4.46
C LEU A 10 -67.35 -19.91 -4.34
N SER A 11 -67.87 -19.37 -3.25
CA SER A 11 -67.79 -17.96 -2.82
C SER A 11 -66.43 -17.78 -2.11
N ALA A 12 -65.43 -16.96 -2.45
CA ALA A 12 -65.26 -15.57 -2.92
C ALA A 12 -64.13 -14.95 -2.03
N PRO A 13 -63.33 -13.93 -2.44
CA PRO A 13 -63.36 -13.18 -3.69
C PRO A 13 -62.10 -13.34 -4.58
N GLN A 14 -62.37 -13.31 -5.89
CA GLN A 14 -61.46 -12.99 -7.02
C GLN A 14 -60.53 -14.12 -7.52
N ALA A 15 -61.12 -15.29 -7.79
CA ALA A 15 -60.53 -16.29 -8.68
C ALA A 15 -60.97 -16.05 -10.14
N ASN A 16 -60.05 -15.65 -11.01
CA ASN A 16 -60.18 -15.79 -12.46
C ASN A 16 -59.73 -17.21 -12.84
N ALA A 17 -60.64 -18.18 -12.75
CA ALA A 17 -60.45 -19.50 -13.32
C ALA A 17 -60.82 -19.45 -14.82
N VAL A 18 -59.87 -19.76 -15.71
CA VAL A 18 -60.15 -20.05 -17.12
C VAL A 18 -60.25 -21.57 -17.30
N THR A 19 -61.27 -21.92 -18.08
CA THR A 19 -61.86 -23.23 -18.38
C THR A 19 -61.13 -23.98 -19.51
N TYR A 20 -61.31 -25.33 -19.53
CA TYR A 20 -60.91 -26.38 -20.50
C TYR A 20 -59.47 -26.94 -20.34
N ILE A 21 -59.25 -28.26 -20.17
CA ILE A 21 -59.29 -29.30 -21.24
C ILE A 21 -59.96 -30.64 -20.82
N ASP A 22 -60.48 -31.28 -21.86
CA ASP A 22 -61.31 -32.47 -22.10
C ASP A 22 -60.81 -33.83 -21.54
N THR A 23 -61.75 -34.62 -20.97
CA THR A 23 -61.68 -36.10 -20.94
C THR A 23 -63.06 -36.72 -21.23
N LEU A 24 -63.36 -36.83 -22.53
CA LEU A 24 -64.19 -37.81 -23.24
C LEU A 24 -65.66 -38.04 -22.80
N GLY A 25 -66.54 -37.94 -23.79
CA GLY A 25 -67.73 -38.77 -23.82
C GLY A 25 -67.35 -40.25 -23.93
N ASN A 26 -67.49 -41.00 -22.85
CA ASN A 26 -68.36 -42.17 -22.81
C ASN A 26 -68.53 -42.65 -21.36
N GLU A 27 -69.74 -43.11 -21.09
CA GLU A 27 -70.32 -43.45 -19.80
C GLU A 27 -69.51 -44.50 -19.02
N TYR A 28 -69.13 -44.17 -17.77
CA TYR A 28 -69.47 -44.84 -16.51
C TYR A 28 -68.40 -44.48 -15.47
N ASN A 29 -68.77 -43.70 -14.45
CA ASN A 29 -68.90 -44.19 -13.07
C ASN A 29 -68.99 -42.99 -12.12
N SER A 30 -70.15 -42.87 -11.47
CA SER A 30 -70.39 -41.95 -10.37
C SER A 30 -69.79 -42.54 -9.08
N ASP A 31 -68.51 -42.26 -8.81
CA ASP A 31 -67.89 -42.14 -7.48
C ASP A 31 -66.34 -42.19 -7.61
N LYS A 32 -65.66 -41.15 -7.08
CA LYS A 32 -64.22 -41.04 -6.74
C LYS A 32 -63.19 -40.78 -7.86
N ASN A 33 -62.27 -39.84 -7.53
CA ASN A 33 -61.01 -39.43 -8.17
C ASN A 33 -60.47 -40.34 -9.30
N LEU A 34 -60.34 -39.79 -10.51
CA LEU A 34 -59.60 -40.34 -11.64
C LEU A 34 -58.63 -39.27 -12.13
N PHE A 35 -57.35 -39.60 -12.37
CA PHE A 35 -56.59 -39.34 -13.61
C PHE A 35 -55.15 -39.84 -13.46
N GLY A 36 -54.79 -40.86 -14.26
CA GLY A 36 -53.45 -41.44 -14.30
C GLY A 36 -52.42 -40.63 -15.10
N TRP A 37 -52.79 -39.52 -15.75
CA TRP A 37 -51.90 -38.55 -16.42
C TRP A 37 -52.62 -37.19 -16.54
N LEU A 38 -51.89 -36.08 -16.43
CA LEU A 38 -52.35 -34.73 -16.79
C LEU A 38 -51.47 -34.17 -17.92
N TYR A 39 -52.08 -33.89 -19.08
CA TYR A 39 -51.38 -33.28 -20.22
C TYR A 39 -51.74 -31.80 -20.35
N VAL A 40 -50.71 -30.94 -20.45
CA VAL A 40 -50.86 -29.52 -20.77
C VAL A 40 -50.25 -29.31 -22.15
N GLY A 41 -51.11 -29.09 -23.15
CA GLY A 41 -50.69 -28.85 -24.53
C GLY A 41 -50.57 -30.05 -25.43
N GLN A 42 -51.15 -31.20 -25.05
CA GLN A 42 -51.31 -32.37 -25.93
C GLN A 42 -52.49 -33.23 -25.47
N ASP A 43 -53.09 -33.97 -26.40
CA ASP A 43 -54.30 -34.76 -26.14
C ASP A 43 -53.99 -36.21 -25.68
N SER A 44 -52.73 -36.66 -25.80
CA SER A 44 -52.22 -37.98 -25.41
C SER A 44 -50.68 -37.97 -25.43
N PRO A 45 -49.97 -38.99 -24.91
CA PRO A 45 -48.49 -39.01 -24.91
C PRO A 45 -47.85 -39.11 -26.31
N TYR A 46 -48.64 -39.33 -27.37
CA TYR A 46 -48.21 -39.30 -28.77
C TYR A 46 -49.01 -38.29 -29.61
N GLY A 47 -49.76 -37.38 -28.96
CA GLY A 47 -50.58 -36.37 -29.62
C GLY A 47 -49.74 -35.27 -30.26
N THR A 48 -50.30 -34.55 -31.23
CA THR A 48 -49.63 -33.35 -31.76
C THR A 48 -49.67 -32.22 -30.73
N PRO A 49 -48.51 -31.59 -30.41
CA PRO A 49 -48.48 -30.47 -29.46
C PRO A 49 -49.36 -29.30 -29.91
N LYS A 50 -50.07 -28.70 -28.95
CA LYS A 50 -50.94 -27.53 -29.13
C LYS A 50 -50.64 -26.51 -28.03
N PRO A 51 -50.25 -25.26 -28.37
CA PRO A 51 -49.99 -24.23 -27.37
C PRO A 51 -51.17 -24.05 -26.41
N SER A 52 -50.92 -24.24 -25.11
CA SER A 52 -51.91 -24.17 -24.05
C SER A 52 -51.32 -23.51 -22.80
N SER A 53 -52.17 -23.18 -21.83
CA SER A 53 -51.73 -22.67 -20.53
C SER A 53 -52.56 -23.25 -19.39
N LEU A 54 -51.91 -23.73 -18.33
CA LEU A 54 -52.54 -24.10 -17.07
C LEU A 54 -52.10 -23.13 -15.97
N ASN A 55 -53.05 -22.45 -15.32
CA ASN A 55 -52.78 -21.52 -14.23
C ASN A 55 -53.46 -22.01 -12.95
N ILE A 56 -52.65 -22.36 -11.94
CA ILE A 56 -53.07 -22.74 -10.60
C ILE A 56 -52.80 -21.53 -9.70
N THR A 57 -53.86 -20.82 -9.33
CA THR A 57 -53.76 -19.53 -8.64
C THR A 57 -54.74 -19.42 -7.48
N ASN A 58 -54.64 -18.34 -6.70
CA ASN A 58 -55.61 -17.98 -5.66
C ASN A 58 -55.80 -19.07 -4.58
N GLY A 59 -54.73 -19.79 -4.22
CA GLY A 59 -54.80 -20.84 -3.20
C GLY A 59 -55.31 -22.19 -3.71
N ALA A 60 -55.45 -22.36 -5.03
CA ALA A 60 -55.93 -23.61 -5.62
C ALA A 60 -54.89 -24.73 -5.47
N THR A 61 -55.35 -25.95 -5.15
CA THR A 61 -54.52 -27.15 -5.14
C THR A 61 -54.95 -28.10 -6.23
N VAL A 62 -54.01 -28.54 -7.07
CA VAL A 62 -54.19 -29.63 -8.05
C VAL A 62 -53.36 -30.82 -7.60
N SER A 63 -53.97 -31.99 -7.50
CA SER A 63 -53.28 -33.25 -7.18
C SER A 63 -53.50 -34.26 -8.30
N VAL A 64 -52.39 -34.79 -8.86
CA VAL A 64 -52.38 -35.84 -9.88
C VAL A 64 -51.82 -37.10 -9.23
N ASN A 65 -52.69 -38.06 -8.97
CA ASN A 65 -52.37 -39.28 -8.21
C ASN A 65 -52.43 -40.52 -9.11
N ARG A 66 -51.70 -41.56 -8.71
CA ARG A 66 -51.77 -42.89 -9.29
C ARG A 66 -53.13 -43.52 -9.01
N ASP A 67 -53.62 -44.31 -9.95
CA ASP A 67 -54.79 -45.15 -9.75
C ASP A 67 -54.44 -46.33 -8.82
N PRO A 68 -55.07 -46.45 -7.63
CA PRO A 68 -54.81 -47.56 -6.71
C PRO A 68 -55.34 -48.92 -7.20
N ALA A 69 -56.15 -48.99 -8.26
CA ALA A 69 -56.72 -50.23 -8.79
C ALA A 69 -55.83 -50.96 -9.83
N ASP A 70 -54.79 -50.31 -10.35
CA ASP A 70 -53.92 -50.87 -11.39
C ASP A 70 -52.59 -51.41 -10.79
N SER A 71 -52.64 -52.67 -10.32
CA SER A 71 -51.49 -53.41 -9.81
C SER A 71 -50.65 -54.09 -10.92
N SER A 72 -51.01 -53.91 -12.19
CA SER A 72 -50.21 -54.34 -13.33
C SER A 72 -49.28 -53.21 -13.76
N TYR A 73 -47.97 -53.46 -13.71
CA TYR A 73 -46.95 -52.59 -14.30
C TYR A 73 -47.33 -52.20 -15.73
N LEU A 74 -47.74 -50.94 -16.01
CA LEU A 74 -47.28 -50.11 -17.14
C LEU A 74 -48.06 -48.81 -17.47
N THR A 75 -49.21 -48.44 -16.89
CA THR A 75 -49.92 -47.21 -17.36
C THR A 75 -50.59 -46.28 -16.34
N GLY A 76 -50.53 -46.56 -15.03
CA GLY A 76 -51.02 -45.64 -13.99
C GLY A 76 -49.89 -44.91 -13.28
N THR A 77 -49.43 -43.77 -13.80
CA THR A 77 -48.31 -43.00 -13.24
C THR A 77 -48.81 -41.59 -13.01
N GLY A 78 -49.19 -41.20 -11.79
CA GLY A 78 -49.75 -39.87 -11.46
C GLY A 78 -48.81 -38.72 -11.86
N SER A 79 -48.72 -38.46 -13.15
CA SER A 79 -47.65 -37.74 -13.84
C SER A 79 -48.25 -36.58 -14.62
N VAL A 80 -47.49 -35.52 -14.75
CA VAL A 80 -47.87 -34.31 -15.49
C VAL A 80 -46.90 -34.15 -16.66
N SER A 81 -47.40 -33.80 -17.84
CA SER A 81 -46.57 -33.48 -19.00
C SER A 81 -46.98 -32.14 -19.59
N ILE A 82 -46.06 -31.18 -19.57
CA ILE A 82 -46.22 -29.86 -20.19
C ILE A 82 -45.48 -29.87 -21.51
N GLU A 83 -46.17 -29.66 -22.62
CA GLU A 83 -45.59 -29.73 -23.95
C GLU A 83 -45.96 -28.51 -24.81
N SER A 84 -44.94 -27.80 -25.31
CA SER A 84 -45.09 -26.55 -26.07
C SER A 84 -46.04 -25.53 -25.43
N SER A 85 -46.04 -25.45 -24.09
CA SER A 85 -47.07 -24.78 -23.28
C SER A 85 -46.52 -24.15 -22.00
N ASN A 86 -47.37 -23.43 -21.26
CA ASN A 86 -46.99 -22.82 -19.98
C ASN A 86 -47.81 -23.40 -18.82
N LEU A 87 -47.15 -23.71 -17.70
CA LEU A 87 -47.80 -24.01 -16.43
C LEU A 87 -47.33 -22.99 -15.39
N THR A 88 -48.28 -22.32 -14.74
CA THR A 88 -48.00 -21.40 -13.63
C THR A 88 -48.69 -21.87 -12.36
N VAL A 89 -47.94 -22.02 -11.27
CA VAL A 89 -48.45 -22.16 -9.90
C VAL A 89 -48.10 -20.89 -9.16
N GLU A 90 -49.08 -20.06 -8.81
CA GLU A 90 -48.82 -18.75 -8.25
C GLU A 90 -49.73 -18.41 -7.08
N GLY A 91 -49.15 -17.82 -6.04
CA GLY A 91 -49.88 -17.28 -4.90
C GLY A 91 -49.86 -18.18 -3.67
N ASN A 92 -49.96 -17.54 -2.52
CA ASN A 92 -49.87 -18.20 -1.23
C ASN A 92 -50.96 -19.28 -1.08
N GLY A 93 -50.54 -20.51 -0.79
CA GLY A 93 -51.42 -21.67 -0.67
C GLY A 93 -51.77 -22.36 -2.00
N SER A 94 -51.35 -21.80 -3.15
CA SER A 94 -51.49 -22.49 -4.43
C SER A 94 -50.50 -23.65 -4.49
N ALA A 95 -50.96 -24.82 -4.90
CA ALA A 95 -50.13 -26.02 -4.94
C ALA A 95 -50.39 -26.94 -6.14
N LEU A 96 -49.32 -27.55 -6.64
CA LEU A 96 -49.37 -28.67 -7.58
C LEU A 96 -48.67 -29.88 -6.97
N ASN A 97 -49.42 -30.95 -6.74
CA ASN A 97 -48.91 -32.21 -6.23
C ASN A 97 -48.97 -33.26 -7.35
N VAL A 98 -47.82 -33.75 -7.77
CA VAL A 98 -47.65 -34.80 -8.76
C VAL A 98 -47.10 -36.01 -8.02
N GLU A 99 -47.81 -37.14 -8.04
CA GLU A 99 -47.36 -38.32 -7.29
C GLU A 99 -46.07 -38.92 -7.87
N ASP A 100 -45.91 -38.84 -9.20
CA ASP A 100 -44.81 -39.49 -9.91
C ASP A 100 -43.91 -38.47 -10.64
N ILE A 101 -44.02 -38.32 -11.97
CA ILE A 101 -43.10 -37.50 -12.78
C ILE A 101 -43.80 -36.25 -13.33
N LEU A 102 -43.12 -35.10 -13.23
CA LEU A 102 -43.47 -33.88 -13.95
C LEU A 102 -42.48 -33.65 -15.12
N TYR A 103 -42.97 -33.71 -16.35
CA TYR A 103 -42.21 -33.39 -17.55
C TYR A 103 -42.45 -31.94 -18.00
N VAL A 104 -41.37 -31.22 -18.29
CA VAL A 104 -41.38 -29.89 -18.91
C VAL A 104 -40.71 -30.00 -20.28
N ARG A 105 -41.46 -29.79 -21.37
CA ARG A 105 -41.01 -30.04 -22.75
C ARG A 105 -41.30 -28.86 -23.67
N ASN A 106 -40.27 -28.15 -24.15
CA ASN A 106 -40.43 -26.91 -24.92
C ASN A 106 -41.42 -25.94 -24.24
N SER A 107 -41.33 -25.83 -22.92
CA SER A 107 -42.41 -25.29 -22.08
C SER A 107 -41.86 -24.46 -20.92
N GLN A 108 -42.67 -23.54 -20.41
CA GLN A 108 -42.35 -22.82 -19.16
C GLN A 108 -43.13 -23.41 -17.99
N LEU A 109 -42.42 -23.70 -16.90
CA LEU A 109 -42.99 -23.95 -15.58
C LEU A 109 -42.60 -22.80 -14.65
N LYS A 110 -43.58 -22.05 -14.16
CA LYS A 110 -43.38 -20.96 -13.19
C LYS A 110 -44.04 -21.31 -11.86
N ILE A 111 -43.28 -21.22 -10.77
CA ILE A 111 -43.75 -21.36 -9.38
C ILE A 111 -43.43 -20.06 -8.67
N ASP A 112 -44.44 -19.29 -8.28
CA ASP A 112 -44.25 -17.91 -7.82
C ASP A 112 -45.12 -17.52 -6.62
N ASN A 113 -44.70 -16.48 -5.90
CA ASN A 113 -45.48 -15.84 -4.83
C ASN A 113 -45.96 -16.85 -3.75
N LYS A 114 -45.03 -17.58 -3.12
CA LYS A 114 -45.27 -18.55 -2.04
C LYS A 114 -46.07 -19.78 -2.45
N ALA A 115 -46.01 -20.15 -3.73
CA ALA A 115 -46.60 -21.38 -4.22
C ALA A 115 -45.72 -22.60 -3.90
N ILE A 116 -46.31 -23.79 -3.90
CA ILE A 116 -45.60 -25.05 -3.64
C ILE A 116 -45.87 -26.03 -4.78
N LEU A 117 -44.81 -26.59 -5.36
CA LEU A 117 -44.90 -27.75 -6.25
C LEU A 117 -44.20 -28.94 -5.59
N THR A 118 -44.85 -30.09 -5.61
CA THR A 118 -44.26 -31.36 -5.16
C THR A 118 -44.40 -32.41 -6.25
N ALA A 119 -43.30 -33.03 -6.65
CA ALA A 119 -43.28 -34.21 -7.51
C ALA A 119 -42.69 -35.40 -6.73
N GLY A 120 -43.45 -36.47 -6.51
CA GLY A 120 -43.03 -37.55 -5.63
C GLY A 120 -41.79 -38.30 -6.12
N PHE A 121 -41.65 -38.48 -7.44
CA PHE A 121 -40.51 -39.17 -8.03
C PHE A 121 -39.55 -38.20 -8.72
N GLN A 122 -39.94 -37.55 -9.81
CA GLN A 122 -39.02 -36.72 -10.60
C GLN A 122 -39.65 -35.46 -11.19
N VAL A 123 -38.81 -34.45 -11.37
CA VAL A 123 -39.06 -33.33 -12.30
C VAL A 123 -38.04 -33.43 -13.42
N VAL A 124 -38.50 -33.50 -14.66
CA VAL A 124 -37.67 -33.68 -15.84
C VAL A 124 -37.91 -32.56 -16.84
N SER A 125 -36.93 -31.68 -17.02
CA SER A 125 -36.91 -30.69 -18.10
C SER A 125 -36.14 -31.25 -19.29
N GLN A 126 -36.77 -31.30 -20.46
CA GLN A 126 -36.20 -31.82 -21.70
C GLN A 126 -36.71 -31.01 -22.91
N LEU A 127 -36.09 -31.17 -24.08
CA LEU A 127 -36.36 -30.37 -25.29
C LEU A 127 -35.94 -28.89 -25.22
N ASP A 128 -35.73 -28.27 -26.39
CA ASP A 128 -35.20 -26.90 -26.52
C ASP A 128 -36.25 -25.92 -26.00
N ASN A 129 -35.82 -24.88 -25.27
CA ASN A 129 -36.66 -23.84 -24.67
C ASN A 129 -37.56 -24.30 -23.51
N SER A 130 -37.16 -25.34 -22.77
CA SER A 130 -37.79 -25.64 -21.48
C SER A 130 -37.21 -24.76 -20.37
N HIS A 131 -38.07 -24.06 -19.63
CA HIS A 131 -37.68 -23.09 -18.61
C HIS A 131 -38.42 -23.36 -17.31
N ILE A 132 -37.69 -23.57 -16.21
CA ILE A 132 -38.26 -23.66 -14.86
C ILE A 132 -37.90 -22.39 -14.08
N ILE A 133 -38.89 -21.70 -13.52
CA ILE A 133 -38.69 -20.49 -12.71
C ILE A 133 -39.33 -20.74 -11.35
N VAL A 134 -38.53 -20.65 -10.29
CA VAL A 134 -39.00 -20.74 -8.90
C VAL A 134 -38.66 -19.42 -8.21
N SER A 135 -39.68 -18.59 -7.96
CA SER A 135 -39.52 -17.23 -7.47
C SER A 135 -40.49 -16.86 -6.34
N GLY A 136 -40.24 -15.72 -5.68
CA GLY A 136 -41.19 -15.14 -4.74
C GLY A 136 -41.46 -15.99 -3.49
N ASN A 137 -40.41 -16.52 -2.86
CA ASN A 137 -40.47 -17.41 -1.68
C ASN A 137 -41.25 -18.71 -1.93
N SER A 138 -41.19 -19.24 -3.15
CA SER A 138 -41.88 -20.47 -3.53
C SER A 138 -41.02 -21.70 -3.27
N LYS A 139 -41.65 -22.89 -3.30
CA LYS A 139 -40.96 -24.16 -3.09
C LYS A 139 -41.21 -25.16 -4.20
N LEU A 140 -40.16 -25.86 -4.61
CA LEU A 140 -40.23 -27.05 -5.46
C LEU A 140 -39.59 -28.23 -4.73
N ASN A 141 -40.36 -29.28 -4.46
CA ASN A 141 -39.89 -30.51 -3.84
C ASN A 141 -39.94 -31.66 -4.86
N THR A 142 -38.87 -32.41 -5.01
CA THR A 142 -38.86 -33.60 -5.86
C THR A 142 -37.94 -34.71 -5.33
N GLY A 143 -38.15 -35.96 -5.74
CA GLY A 143 -37.17 -37.02 -5.50
C GLY A 143 -35.88 -36.78 -6.30
N THR A 144 -36.01 -36.65 -7.61
CA THR A 144 -34.90 -36.31 -8.52
C THR A 144 -35.26 -35.08 -9.33
N LEU A 145 -34.32 -34.15 -9.46
CA LEU A 145 -34.41 -33.04 -10.41
C LEU A 145 -33.48 -33.33 -11.58
N VAL A 146 -34.04 -33.37 -12.77
CA VAL A 146 -33.32 -33.65 -14.00
C VAL A 146 -33.52 -32.49 -14.97
N LEU A 147 -32.44 -31.78 -15.27
CA LEU A 147 -32.39 -30.85 -16.40
C LEU A 147 -31.63 -31.57 -17.52
N ASN A 148 -32.34 -32.38 -18.33
CA ASN A 148 -31.74 -33.23 -19.35
C ASN A 148 -32.70 -33.79 -20.42
N ALA A 149 -32.41 -33.52 -21.69
CA ALA A 149 -32.14 -34.52 -22.76
C ALA A 149 -32.05 -33.80 -24.13
N ASN A 150 -30.82 -33.60 -24.62
CA ASN A 150 -30.46 -33.11 -25.97
C ASN A 150 -30.61 -31.59 -26.27
N THR A 151 -30.84 -30.72 -25.29
CA THR A 151 -31.39 -29.36 -25.55
C THR A 151 -31.10 -28.26 -24.51
N ASN A 152 -31.36 -26.99 -24.84
CA ASN A 152 -31.17 -25.78 -23.99
C ASN A 152 -32.24 -25.60 -22.89
N SER A 153 -32.28 -26.48 -21.87
CA SER A 153 -33.15 -26.28 -20.70
C SER A 153 -32.53 -25.29 -19.71
N THR A 154 -33.35 -24.40 -19.13
CA THR A 154 -32.89 -23.47 -18.08
C THR A 154 -33.69 -23.56 -16.79
N MET A 155 -33.05 -23.23 -15.67
CA MET A 155 -33.70 -23.04 -14.39
C MET A 155 -33.27 -21.73 -13.72
N LEU A 156 -34.21 -21.01 -13.13
CA LEU A 156 -33.94 -19.85 -12.27
C LEU A 156 -34.56 -20.09 -10.89
N ILE A 157 -33.74 -19.99 -9.84
CA ILE A 157 -34.17 -19.97 -8.45
C ILE A 157 -33.89 -18.57 -7.92
N SER A 158 -34.93 -17.82 -7.56
CA SER A 158 -34.76 -16.43 -7.13
C SER A 158 -35.77 -15.98 -6.07
N GLY A 159 -35.57 -14.76 -5.54
CA GLY A 159 -36.52 -14.10 -4.64
C GLY A 159 -36.83 -14.90 -3.37
N GLY A 160 -35.82 -15.51 -2.74
CA GLY A 160 -35.97 -16.25 -1.48
C GLY A 160 -36.59 -17.64 -1.64
N SER A 161 -36.55 -18.21 -2.84
CA SER A 161 -37.22 -19.48 -3.15
C SER A 161 -36.31 -20.69 -2.93
N GLU A 162 -36.93 -21.85 -2.73
CA GLU A 162 -36.20 -23.06 -2.35
C GLU A 162 -36.56 -24.24 -3.28
N VAL A 163 -35.55 -24.91 -3.79
CA VAL A 163 -35.69 -26.17 -4.53
C VAL A 163 -35.02 -27.28 -3.73
N ILE A 164 -35.79 -28.32 -3.41
CA ILE A 164 -35.33 -29.48 -2.65
C ILE A 164 -35.43 -30.72 -3.52
N ALA A 165 -34.31 -31.44 -3.69
CA ALA A 165 -34.28 -32.74 -4.33
C ALA A 165 -33.37 -33.73 -3.60
N ASN A 166 -33.55 -35.04 -3.76
CA ASN A 166 -32.52 -35.98 -3.30
C ASN A 166 -31.32 -35.93 -4.23
N THR A 167 -31.56 -36.01 -5.54
CA THR A 167 -30.49 -36.03 -6.54
C THR A 167 -30.76 -35.00 -7.63
N PHE A 168 -29.72 -34.30 -8.05
CA PHE A 168 -29.75 -33.36 -9.16
C PHE A 168 -28.86 -33.81 -10.32
N PHE A 169 -29.44 -33.91 -11.51
CA PHE A 169 -28.72 -34.18 -12.75
C PHE A 169 -28.85 -33.01 -13.71
N MET A 170 -27.72 -32.53 -14.22
CA MET A 170 -27.67 -31.62 -15.36
C MET A 170 -26.92 -32.27 -16.52
N SER A 171 -27.51 -32.27 -17.70
CA SER A 171 -26.77 -32.57 -18.94
C SER A 171 -27.46 -32.04 -20.19
N SER A 172 -26.66 -31.85 -21.24
CA SER A 172 -27.07 -31.56 -22.62
C SER A 172 -26.22 -32.36 -23.62
N ALA A 173 -26.81 -33.32 -24.34
CA ALA A 173 -26.06 -34.24 -25.22
C ALA A 173 -25.57 -33.63 -26.56
N ASP A 174 -25.70 -32.31 -26.74
CA ASP A 174 -25.23 -31.59 -27.93
C ASP A 174 -24.03 -30.73 -27.53
N ASP A 175 -22.90 -30.91 -28.23
CA ASP A 175 -21.61 -30.27 -27.98
C ASP A 175 -21.69 -28.73 -27.97
N TYR A 176 -22.76 -28.15 -28.55
CA TYR A 176 -22.98 -26.70 -28.68
C TYR A 176 -24.03 -26.11 -27.74
N LYS A 177 -24.68 -26.93 -26.90
CA LYS A 177 -25.78 -26.50 -26.02
C LYS A 177 -25.48 -26.85 -24.58
N SER A 178 -25.70 -25.92 -23.65
CA SER A 178 -25.50 -26.15 -22.21
C SER A 178 -26.81 -25.99 -21.46
N SER A 179 -27.13 -26.95 -20.58
CA SER A 179 -28.20 -26.75 -19.60
C SER A 179 -27.74 -25.70 -18.59
N TYR A 180 -28.59 -24.71 -18.29
CA TYR A 180 -28.22 -23.52 -17.51
C TYR A 180 -29.07 -23.38 -16.26
N ILE A 181 -28.46 -23.25 -15.09
CA ILE A 181 -29.17 -22.89 -13.86
C ILE A 181 -28.56 -21.64 -13.24
N LYS A 182 -29.40 -20.68 -12.85
CA LYS A 182 -29.01 -19.53 -12.04
C LYS A 182 -29.74 -19.58 -10.70
N ILE A 183 -28.98 -19.49 -9.62
CA ILE A 183 -29.49 -19.27 -8.27
C ILE A 183 -29.08 -17.85 -7.86
N ASP A 184 -30.08 -16.98 -7.76
CA ASP A 184 -29.88 -15.53 -7.66
C ASP A 184 -30.63 -14.94 -6.47
N GLY A 185 -29.92 -14.13 -5.69
CA GLY A 185 -30.51 -13.40 -4.57
C GLY A 185 -30.47 -14.14 -3.24
N ALA A 186 -30.42 -13.37 -2.16
CA ALA A 186 -30.43 -13.90 -0.80
C ALA A 186 -31.62 -14.84 -0.55
N ASP A 187 -31.36 -15.89 0.24
CA ASP A 187 -32.31 -16.95 0.59
C ASP A 187 -32.84 -17.79 -0.57
N SER A 188 -32.37 -17.58 -1.80
CA SER A 188 -32.63 -18.48 -2.93
C SER A 188 -31.72 -19.69 -2.82
N ARG A 189 -32.28 -20.91 -2.71
CA ARG A 189 -31.52 -22.12 -2.36
C ARG A 189 -31.84 -23.31 -3.26
N LEU A 190 -30.80 -24.02 -3.66
CA LEU A 190 -30.88 -25.40 -4.15
C LEU A 190 -30.32 -26.34 -3.07
N ASN A 191 -31.18 -27.19 -2.50
CA ASN A 191 -30.82 -28.15 -1.46
C ASN A 191 -30.92 -29.58 -2.00
N VAL A 192 -29.78 -30.25 -2.17
CA VAL A 192 -29.72 -31.63 -2.68
C VAL A 192 -28.80 -32.57 -1.88
N SER A 193 -28.99 -33.89 -2.00
CA SER A 193 -28.01 -34.83 -1.44
C SER A 193 -26.78 -34.95 -2.34
N ASP A 194 -26.99 -35.16 -3.64
CA ASP A 194 -25.94 -35.39 -4.63
C ASP A 194 -26.23 -34.55 -5.88
N ALA A 195 -25.19 -33.99 -6.50
CA ALA A 195 -25.30 -33.18 -7.71
C ALA A 195 -24.32 -33.65 -8.78
N TYR A 196 -24.85 -33.95 -9.97
CA TYR A 196 -24.09 -34.40 -11.13
C TYR A 196 -24.22 -33.37 -12.24
N LEU A 197 -23.19 -32.53 -12.39
CA LEU A 197 -23.13 -31.47 -13.39
C LEU A 197 -22.36 -31.96 -14.60
N GLY A 198 -23.05 -32.11 -15.72
CA GLY A 198 -22.48 -32.60 -16.97
C GLY A 198 -22.33 -34.13 -17.03
N TYR A 199 -23.39 -34.85 -16.62
CA TYR A 199 -23.41 -36.32 -16.54
C TYR A 199 -23.31 -37.01 -17.91
N ILE A 200 -24.05 -36.52 -18.91
CA ILE A 200 -24.06 -37.00 -20.31
C ILE A 200 -23.96 -35.81 -21.29
N GLY A 201 -23.52 -34.64 -20.83
CA GLY A 201 -23.66 -33.40 -21.60
C GLY A 201 -23.01 -32.17 -20.98
N ASN A 202 -23.13 -31.00 -21.62
CA ASN A 202 -22.63 -29.75 -21.06
C ASN A 202 -23.55 -29.14 -19.99
N ALA A 203 -22.98 -28.57 -18.92
CA ALA A 203 -23.72 -27.96 -17.81
C ALA A 203 -23.09 -26.64 -17.33
N SER A 204 -23.92 -25.65 -17.03
CA SER A 204 -23.51 -24.37 -16.44
C SER A 204 -24.38 -24.01 -15.24
N LEU A 205 -23.74 -23.88 -14.08
CA LEU A 205 -24.35 -23.46 -12.82
C LEU A 205 -23.80 -22.08 -12.43
N VAL A 206 -24.69 -21.09 -12.28
CA VAL A 206 -24.35 -19.74 -11.81
C VAL A 206 -24.98 -19.50 -10.45
N VAL A 207 -24.18 -19.05 -9.49
CA VAL A 207 -24.63 -18.71 -8.14
C VAL A 207 -24.20 -17.29 -7.82
N SER A 208 -25.15 -16.39 -7.61
CA SER A 208 -24.88 -14.97 -7.42
C SER A 208 -25.83 -14.29 -6.45
N ASN A 209 -25.46 -13.08 -6.04
CA ASN A 209 -26.23 -12.18 -5.19
C ASN A 209 -26.70 -12.82 -3.87
N GLY A 210 -25.88 -13.68 -3.27
CA GLY A 210 -26.19 -14.39 -2.02
C GLY A 210 -27.05 -15.65 -2.18
N GLY A 211 -27.29 -16.12 -3.42
CA GLY A 211 -27.89 -17.43 -3.66
C GLY A 211 -27.01 -18.56 -3.14
N GLU A 212 -27.62 -19.69 -2.79
CA GLU A 212 -26.91 -20.84 -2.20
C GLU A 212 -27.21 -22.15 -2.94
N VAL A 213 -26.16 -22.94 -3.14
CA VAL A 213 -26.25 -24.36 -3.52
C VAL A 213 -25.71 -25.17 -2.35
N ASN A 214 -26.57 -25.95 -1.71
CA ASN A 214 -26.22 -26.81 -0.59
C ASN A 214 -26.36 -28.27 -1.02
N VAL A 215 -25.23 -28.95 -1.15
CA VAL A 215 -25.14 -30.36 -1.48
C VAL A 215 -24.64 -31.11 -0.24
N ARG A 216 -25.38 -32.11 0.20
CA ARG A 216 -25.01 -32.85 1.42
C ARG A 216 -23.72 -33.66 1.26
N ASN A 217 -23.56 -34.27 0.08
CA ASN A 217 -22.40 -35.07 -0.30
C ASN A 217 -21.56 -34.29 -1.33
N GLU A 218 -21.17 -34.94 -2.42
CA GLU A 218 -20.29 -34.38 -3.44
C GLU A 218 -21.06 -33.74 -4.61
N ILE A 219 -20.38 -32.79 -5.26
CA ILE A 219 -20.74 -32.31 -6.60
C ILE A 219 -19.76 -32.94 -7.59
N GLU A 220 -20.27 -33.73 -8.53
CA GLU A 220 -19.45 -34.31 -9.60
C GLU A 220 -19.55 -33.44 -10.86
N LEU A 221 -18.41 -33.01 -11.39
CA LEU A 221 -18.31 -32.15 -12.58
C LEU A 221 -17.74 -32.92 -13.76
N ALA A 222 -18.45 -32.83 -14.89
CA ALA A 222 -18.04 -33.36 -16.18
C ALA A 222 -17.73 -34.88 -16.12
N GLU A 223 -18.76 -35.68 -15.82
CA GLU A 223 -18.64 -37.10 -15.49
C GLU A 223 -17.87 -37.93 -16.55
N ARG A 224 -18.06 -37.59 -17.83
CA ARG A 224 -17.53 -38.34 -18.98
C ARG A 224 -16.61 -37.50 -19.85
N ALA A 225 -15.65 -38.15 -20.50
CA ALA A 225 -14.79 -37.50 -21.49
C ALA A 225 -15.62 -36.84 -22.61
N GLY A 226 -15.21 -35.64 -23.01
CA GLY A 226 -15.92 -34.81 -24.00
C GLY A 226 -17.03 -33.92 -23.44
N GLN A 227 -17.35 -34.02 -22.14
CA GLN A 227 -18.34 -33.16 -21.50
C GLN A 227 -17.71 -31.98 -20.79
N ASN A 228 -18.39 -30.83 -20.78
CA ASN A 228 -17.96 -29.63 -20.09
C ASN A 228 -18.92 -29.27 -18.94
N ALA A 229 -18.40 -29.00 -17.75
CA ALA A 229 -19.22 -28.55 -16.63
C ALA A 229 -18.58 -27.35 -15.95
N THR A 230 -19.33 -26.26 -15.83
CA THR A 230 -18.85 -25.01 -15.23
C THR A 230 -19.70 -24.60 -14.05
N ILE A 231 -19.06 -24.26 -12.94
CA ILE A 231 -19.66 -23.51 -11.82
C ILE A 231 -19.13 -22.08 -11.86
N THR A 232 -20.02 -21.09 -11.87
CA THR A 232 -19.66 -19.67 -11.83
C THR A 232 -20.20 -19.04 -10.56
N ILE A 233 -19.31 -18.39 -9.81
CA ILE A 233 -19.63 -17.63 -8.61
C ILE A 233 -19.59 -16.15 -8.96
N GLY A 234 -20.76 -15.50 -8.86
CA GLY A 234 -20.97 -14.13 -9.32
C GLY A 234 -21.51 -14.06 -10.75
N GLY A 235 -20.99 -13.15 -11.56
CA GLY A 235 -21.46 -12.89 -12.93
C GLY A 235 -20.86 -13.84 -13.97
N LEU A 236 -21.52 -14.00 -15.12
CA LEU A 236 -20.93 -14.69 -16.28
C LEU A 236 -19.77 -13.89 -16.89
N ASP A 237 -18.87 -14.54 -17.64
CA ASP A 237 -17.61 -13.95 -18.13
C ASP A 237 -17.74 -12.66 -18.95
N GLU A 238 -18.74 -12.61 -19.84
CA GLU A 238 -19.00 -11.44 -20.68
C GLU A 238 -19.91 -10.41 -19.97
N SER A 239 -20.32 -10.70 -18.74
CA SER A 239 -21.16 -9.84 -17.91
C SER A 239 -20.33 -9.11 -16.86
N ALA A 240 -20.88 -8.01 -16.37
CA ALA A 240 -20.31 -7.35 -15.19
C ALA A 240 -20.27 -8.33 -14.00
N PRO A 241 -19.26 -8.23 -13.11
CA PRO A 241 -19.25 -9.03 -11.90
C PRO A 241 -20.51 -8.74 -11.06
N GLU A 242 -21.08 -9.80 -10.49
CA GLU A 242 -22.20 -9.73 -9.54
C GLU A 242 -21.69 -10.00 -8.12
N ALA A 243 -22.50 -9.77 -7.06
CA ALA A 243 -22.10 -10.23 -5.74
C ALA A 243 -22.03 -11.77 -5.74
N PRO A 244 -21.12 -12.40 -4.98
CA PRO A 244 -20.98 -13.86 -5.02
C PRO A 244 -22.23 -14.56 -4.44
N GLY A 245 -22.48 -15.77 -4.92
CA GLY A 245 -23.29 -16.76 -4.22
C GLY A 245 -22.40 -17.79 -3.50
N TYR A 246 -23.00 -18.79 -2.88
CA TYR A 246 -22.31 -19.80 -2.08
C TYR A 246 -22.55 -21.21 -2.60
N VAL A 247 -21.49 -22.00 -2.71
CA VAL A 247 -21.55 -23.41 -3.09
C VAL A 247 -20.95 -24.24 -1.96
N ASN A 248 -21.83 -24.93 -1.24
CA ASN A 248 -21.50 -25.74 -0.08
C ASN A 248 -21.69 -27.21 -0.44
N ALA A 249 -20.61 -27.99 -0.34
CA ALA A 249 -20.60 -29.43 -0.55
C ALA A 249 -19.56 -30.08 0.35
N SER A 250 -19.59 -31.40 0.52
CA SER A 250 -18.47 -32.09 1.18
C SER A 250 -17.21 -32.02 0.33
N GLU A 251 -17.36 -32.03 -0.99
CA GLU A 251 -16.28 -31.94 -1.98
C GLU A 251 -16.87 -31.61 -3.37
N ILE A 252 -16.08 -30.95 -4.22
CA ILE A 252 -16.33 -30.85 -5.66
C ILE A 252 -15.30 -31.72 -6.38
N VAL A 253 -15.78 -32.72 -7.13
CA VAL A 253 -14.93 -33.71 -7.79
C VAL A 253 -14.99 -33.51 -9.30
N PHE A 254 -13.87 -33.11 -9.88
CA PHE A 254 -13.69 -33.13 -11.33
C PHE A 254 -13.49 -34.56 -11.81
N LYS A 255 -14.26 -34.96 -12.83
CA LYS A 255 -14.27 -36.32 -13.35
C LYS A 255 -13.51 -36.39 -14.69
N SER A 256 -14.01 -37.14 -15.67
CA SER A 256 -13.24 -37.45 -16.89
C SER A 256 -13.35 -36.39 -18.00
N GLY A 257 -14.31 -35.47 -17.91
CA GLY A 257 -14.49 -34.37 -18.84
C GLY A 257 -13.73 -33.10 -18.44
N VAL A 258 -14.13 -31.96 -19.01
CA VAL A 258 -13.55 -30.65 -18.70
C VAL A 258 -14.40 -29.94 -17.66
N GLY A 259 -13.96 -29.97 -16.41
CA GLY A 259 -14.57 -29.24 -15.32
C GLY A 259 -13.89 -27.89 -15.06
N GLU A 260 -14.67 -26.85 -14.79
CA GLU A 260 -14.14 -25.54 -14.42
C GLU A 260 -14.97 -24.87 -13.31
N ILE A 261 -14.30 -24.20 -12.37
CA ILE A 261 -14.93 -23.26 -11.42
C ILE A 261 -14.40 -21.85 -11.68
N ARG A 262 -15.32 -20.90 -11.82
CA ARG A 262 -15.04 -19.52 -12.22
C ARG A 262 -15.51 -18.54 -11.16
N PHE A 263 -14.68 -17.54 -10.87
CA PHE A 263 -14.95 -16.49 -9.89
C PHE A 263 -14.98 -15.14 -10.58
N ASN A 264 -16.16 -14.54 -10.68
CA ASN A 264 -16.35 -13.23 -11.30
C ASN A 264 -17.29 -12.41 -10.42
N HIS A 265 -16.77 -11.97 -9.28
CA HIS A 265 -17.59 -11.38 -8.24
C HIS A 265 -17.09 -10.02 -7.77
N THR A 266 -17.95 -9.26 -7.10
CA THR A 266 -17.64 -7.92 -6.57
C THR A 266 -17.07 -7.90 -5.15
N SER A 267 -16.96 -9.06 -4.49
CA SER A 267 -16.45 -9.15 -3.11
C SER A 267 -14.95 -8.87 -3.00
N ASP A 268 -14.55 -8.23 -1.90
CA ASP A 268 -13.17 -7.97 -1.50
C ASP A 268 -12.60 -9.02 -0.53
N ASN A 269 -13.39 -10.04 -0.17
CA ASN A 269 -13.01 -11.08 0.80
C ASN A 269 -13.89 -12.35 0.71
N TYR A 270 -14.15 -12.86 -0.49
CA TYR A 270 -14.99 -14.05 -0.64
C TYR A 270 -14.27 -15.33 -0.19
N ASP A 271 -14.77 -16.01 0.82
CA ASP A 271 -14.21 -17.28 1.30
C ASP A 271 -14.76 -18.47 0.52
N PHE A 272 -13.87 -19.19 -0.17
CA PHE A 272 -14.19 -20.48 -0.80
C PHE A 272 -13.48 -21.61 -0.06
N SER A 273 -14.26 -22.41 0.67
CA SER A 273 -13.76 -23.45 1.59
C SER A 273 -14.06 -24.88 1.16
N THR A 274 -14.95 -25.07 0.17
CA THR A 274 -15.32 -26.39 -0.34
C THR A 274 -14.10 -27.08 -0.96
N PRO A 275 -13.68 -28.27 -0.47
CA PRO A 275 -12.56 -29.02 -1.03
C PRO A 275 -12.79 -29.42 -2.48
N ILE A 276 -11.71 -29.51 -3.25
CA ILE A 276 -11.73 -29.83 -4.68
C ILE A 276 -10.75 -30.97 -4.97
N SER A 277 -11.15 -31.92 -5.82
CA SER A 277 -10.26 -32.96 -6.34
C SER A 277 -10.50 -33.27 -7.82
N GLY A 278 -9.60 -34.07 -8.40
CA GLY A 278 -9.64 -34.45 -9.81
C GLY A 278 -8.90 -33.46 -10.70
N THR A 279 -9.04 -33.61 -12.02
CA THR A 279 -8.38 -32.74 -13.01
C THR A 279 -9.38 -31.74 -13.58
N GLY A 280 -9.22 -30.47 -13.25
CA GLY A 280 -10.06 -29.37 -13.72
C GLY A 280 -9.46 -28.00 -13.43
N ASP A 281 -10.11 -26.95 -13.92
CA ASP A 281 -9.56 -25.60 -13.90
C ASP A 281 -10.25 -24.69 -12.87
N LEU A 282 -9.48 -23.80 -12.24
CA LEU A 282 -9.99 -22.67 -11.47
C LEU A 282 -9.62 -21.37 -12.19
N THR A 283 -10.61 -20.51 -12.42
CA THR A 283 -10.41 -19.24 -13.12
C THR A 283 -10.96 -18.09 -12.28
N PHE A 284 -10.07 -17.22 -11.81
CA PHE A 284 -10.39 -16.00 -11.07
C PHE A 284 -10.36 -14.82 -12.04
N ILE A 285 -11.47 -14.09 -12.17
CA ILE A 285 -11.65 -13.03 -13.18
C ILE A 285 -11.71 -11.67 -12.51
N ASN A 286 -12.60 -11.53 -11.52
CA ASN A 286 -12.81 -10.32 -10.75
C ASN A 286 -13.04 -10.64 -9.26
N GLY A 287 -12.65 -9.68 -8.41
CA GLY A 287 -12.84 -9.75 -6.97
C GLY A 287 -11.68 -10.40 -6.23
N THR A 288 -11.77 -10.40 -4.90
CA THR A 288 -10.79 -11.03 -4.02
C THR A 288 -11.36 -12.32 -3.44
N THR A 289 -10.73 -13.44 -3.75
CA THR A 289 -11.13 -14.78 -3.26
C THR A 289 -10.08 -15.32 -2.29
N ASN A 290 -10.54 -15.74 -1.10
CA ASN A 290 -9.77 -16.47 -0.10
C ASN A 290 -9.99 -17.97 -0.31
N LEU A 291 -8.99 -18.65 -0.84
CA LEU A 291 -9.03 -20.09 -1.07
C LEU A 291 -8.52 -20.83 0.18
N THR A 292 -9.43 -21.51 0.85
CA THR A 292 -9.18 -22.16 2.16
C THR A 292 -9.36 -23.68 2.13
N GLY A 293 -10.00 -24.22 1.09
CA GLY A 293 -10.20 -25.66 0.90
C GLY A 293 -8.89 -26.45 0.78
N ASP A 294 -8.90 -27.70 1.27
CA ASP A 294 -7.79 -28.64 1.09
C ASP A 294 -7.91 -29.32 -0.28
N ASN A 295 -7.15 -28.83 -1.26
CA ASN A 295 -7.22 -29.26 -2.65
C ASN A 295 -6.04 -30.14 -3.06
N LYS A 296 -5.44 -30.89 -2.12
CA LYS A 296 -4.23 -31.71 -2.36
C LYS A 296 -4.37 -32.69 -3.54
N SER A 297 -5.59 -33.10 -3.86
CA SER A 297 -5.92 -34.08 -4.89
C SER A 297 -6.48 -33.44 -6.17
N MET A 298 -6.43 -32.11 -6.26
CA MET A 298 -6.74 -31.36 -7.46
C MET A 298 -5.51 -31.27 -8.38
N SER A 299 -5.72 -31.31 -9.69
CA SER A 299 -4.74 -30.99 -10.74
C SER A 299 -5.44 -30.21 -11.85
N GLY A 300 -4.69 -29.68 -12.82
CA GLY A 300 -5.22 -28.82 -13.89
C GLY A 300 -4.56 -27.45 -13.86
N ASN A 301 -5.32 -26.39 -14.15
CA ASN A 301 -4.82 -25.03 -14.17
C ASN A 301 -5.51 -24.14 -13.13
N VAL A 302 -4.73 -23.28 -12.49
CA VAL A 302 -5.23 -22.15 -11.70
C VAL A 302 -4.86 -20.86 -12.41
N ASN A 303 -5.86 -20.13 -12.89
CA ASN A 303 -5.72 -18.91 -13.67
C ASN A 303 -6.18 -17.70 -12.85
N VAL A 304 -5.27 -16.78 -12.54
CA VAL A 304 -5.55 -15.53 -11.82
C VAL A 304 -5.57 -14.38 -12.83
N GLY A 305 -6.76 -13.87 -13.11
CA GLY A 305 -7.02 -12.79 -14.06
C GLY A 305 -6.66 -11.41 -13.52
N GLY A 306 -6.51 -10.44 -14.43
CA GLY A 306 -6.04 -9.08 -14.13
C GLY A 306 -6.94 -8.24 -13.22
N GLY A 307 -8.22 -8.60 -13.09
CA GLY A 307 -9.18 -7.96 -12.19
C GLY A 307 -9.33 -8.65 -10.84
N SER A 308 -8.51 -9.68 -10.55
CA SER A 308 -8.68 -10.55 -9.39
C SER A 308 -7.48 -10.56 -8.44
N ILE A 309 -7.78 -10.84 -7.17
CA ILE A 309 -6.81 -11.16 -6.13
C ILE A 309 -7.14 -12.55 -5.59
N LEU A 310 -6.19 -13.48 -5.68
CA LEU A 310 -6.28 -14.80 -5.05
C LEU A 310 -5.43 -14.82 -3.78
N ASN A 311 -6.09 -14.98 -2.64
CA ASN A 311 -5.43 -15.22 -1.37
C ASN A 311 -5.41 -16.73 -1.10
N VAL A 312 -4.22 -17.30 -0.90
CA VAL A 312 -4.02 -18.71 -0.55
C VAL A 312 -3.79 -18.82 0.94
N LEU A 313 -4.74 -19.41 1.67
CA LEU A 313 -4.70 -19.53 3.13
C LEU A 313 -4.47 -20.98 3.60
N ASN A 314 -4.42 -21.94 2.68
CA ASN A 314 -4.15 -23.35 2.95
C ASN A 314 -2.97 -23.81 2.08
N ASP A 315 -2.02 -24.56 2.65
CA ASP A 315 -0.81 -25.06 1.98
C ASP A 315 -1.15 -25.94 0.76
N ASN A 316 -2.30 -26.62 0.79
CA ASN A 316 -2.78 -27.50 -0.28
C ASN A 316 -3.78 -26.84 -1.23
N ALA A 317 -4.07 -25.54 -1.08
CA ALA A 317 -5.15 -24.87 -1.81
C ALA A 317 -5.02 -24.94 -3.34
N LEU A 318 -3.80 -25.04 -3.87
CA LEU A 318 -3.54 -25.08 -5.31
C LEU A 318 -3.35 -26.51 -5.88
N GLY A 319 -3.29 -27.53 -5.02
CA GLY A 319 -3.08 -28.92 -5.42
C GLY A 319 -1.82 -29.14 -6.27
N ASP A 320 -1.93 -30.04 -7.25
CA ASP A 320 -0.91 -30.36 -8.27
C ASP A 320 -1.07 -29.51 -9.55
N SER A 321 -1.75 -28.37 -9.46
CA SER A 321 -2.08 -27.52 -10.61
C SER A 321 -0.88 -26.70 -11.12
N SER A 322 -0.88 -26.42 -12.42
CA SER A 322 -0.09 -25.33 -13.00
C SER A 322 -0.75 -23.99 -12.71
N VAL A 323 0.03 -22.96 -12.41
CA VAL A 323 -0.52 -21.66 -11.97
C VAL A 323 -0.11 -20.56 -12.92
N THR A 324 -1.07 -19.79 -13.41
CA THR A 324 -0.85 -18.64 -14.29
C THR A 324 -1.46 -17.38 -13.70
N ILE A 325 -0.64 -16.35 -13.52
CA ILE A 325 -1.06 -15.03 -13.06
C ILE A 325 -0.96 -14.08 -14.26
N ALA A 326 -2.09 -13.54 -14.70
CA ALA A 326 -2.16 -12.56 -15.77
C ALA A 326 -1.61 -11.19 -15.34
N SER A 327 -1.38 -10.30 -16.31
CA SER A 327 -1.00 -8.91 -16.02
C SER A 327 -2.03 -8.25 -15.10
N SER A 328 -1.55 -7.54 -14.08
CA SER A 328 -2.34 -6.93 -12.99
C SER A 328 -3.04 -7.90 -12.02
N GLY A 329 -3.02 -9.21 -12.28
CA GLY A 329 -3.53 -10.21 -11.34
C GLY A 329 -2.63 -10.33 -10.12
N GLN A 330 -3.21 -10.66 -8.97
CA GLN A 330 -2.47 -10.74 -7.71
C GLN A 330 -2.68 -12.10 -7.03
N LEU A 331 -1.58 -12.70 -6.58
CA LEU A 331 -1.57 -13.91 -5.78
C LEU A 331 -0.85 -13.62 -4.45
N ALA A 332 -1.52 -13.83 -3.32
CA ALA A 332 -0.91 -13.69 -1.99
C ALA A 332 -0.86 -15.04 -1.27
N LEU A 333 0.34 -15.46 -0.87
CA LEU A 333 0.56 -16.70 -0.14
C LEU A 333 0.51 -16.43 1.38
N LEU A 334 -0.71 -16.44 1.93
CA LEU A 334 -1.02 -16.09 3.32
C LEU A 334 -1.01 -17.29 4.28
N THR A 335 -0.33 -18.38 3.90
CA THR A 335 -0.16 -19.57 4.73
C THR A 335 0.77 -19.32 5.93
N ALA A 336 0.88 -20.25 6.88
CA ALA A 336 1.88 -20.13 7.96
C ALA A 336 3.22 -20.81 7.62
N ASN A 337 3.20 -21.80 6.74
CA ASN A 337 4.34 -22.65 6.44
C ASN A 337 4.97 -22.31 5.08
N ASP A 338 6.09 -22.98 4.78
CA ASP A 338 6.66 -23.05 3.43
C ASP A 338 5.60 -23.44 2.41
N PHE A 339 5.63 -22.81 1.24
CA PHE A 339 4.65 -23.03 0.20
C PHE A 339 5.27 -23.72 -1.02
N LYS A 340 4.52 -24.62 -1.66
CA LYS A 340 5.00 -25.35 -2.82
C LYS A 340 4.02 -25.27 -3.98
N PHE A 341 4.50 -24.71 -5.09
CA PHE A 341 3.90 -24.96 -6.40
C PHE A 341 4.38 -26.32 -6.88
N ASN A 342 3.45 -27.25 -7.07
CA ASN A 342 3.75 -28.63 -7.48
C ASN A 342 4.08 -28.75 -8.98
N ASN A 343 3.72 -27.75 -9.79
CA ASN A 343 3.94 -27.74 -11.24
C ASN A 343 4.52 -26.39 -11.72
N ASP A 344 4.38 -26.11 -13.02
CA ASP A 344 4.83 -24.88 -13.66
C ASP A 344 4.10 -23.64 -13.13
N LEU A 345 4.86 -22.53 -13.03
CA LEU A 345 4.38 -21.23 -12.58
C LEU A 345 4.66 -20.15 -13.64
N VAL A 346 3.61 -19.49 -14.11
CA VAL A 346 3.69 -18.34 -15.02
C VAL A 346 3.26 -17.08 -14.27
N ASN A 347 4.17 -16.14 -14.07
CA ASN A 347 3.91 -14.89 -13.35
C ASN A 347 4.02 -13.68 -14.27
N ASN A 348 2.88 -13.14 -14.71
CA ASN A 348 2.82 -11.85 -15.41
C ASN A 348 2.18 -10.74 -14.55
N GLY A 349 1.74 -11.07 -13.33
CA GLY A 349 1.12 -10.16 -12.38
C GLY A 349 2.01 -9.91 -11.17
N THR A 350 1.46 -9.98 -9.96
CA THR A 350 2.21 -9.85 -8.70
C THR A 350 1.98 -11.05 -7.81
N ILE A 351 3.06 -11.66 -7.32
CA ILE A 351 3.01 -12.69 -6.27
C ILE A 351 3.64 -12.12 -5.00
N THR A 352 2.89 -12.14 -3.90
CA THR A 352 3.37 -11.80 -2.56
C THR A 352 3.63 -13.10 -1.80
N LEU A 353 4.90 -13.37 -1.46
CA LEU A 353 5.34 -14.69 -0.97
C LEU A 353 4.93 -14.98 0.48
N SER A 354 4.65 -13.94 1.26
CA SER A 354 4.19 -14.01 2.65
C SER A 354 3.47 -12.70 3.02
N ASP A 355 2.90 -12.62 4.22
CA ASP A 355 2.45 -11.35 4.79
C ASP A 355 3.44 -10.80 5.82
N GLN A 356 3.10 -9.66 6.45
CA GLN A 356 3.94 -9.04 7.48
C GLN A 356 4.10 -9.89 8.76
N ASN A 357 3.29 -10.94 8.95
CA ASN A 357 3.27 -11.77 10.15
C ASN A 357 3.87 -13.18 9.94
N THR A 358 3.96 -13.62 8.68
CA THR A 358 4.33 -14.99 8.29
C THR A 358 5.60 -15.05 7.43
N TYR A 359 6.35 -13.95 7.32
CA TYR A 359 7.56 -13.87 6.51
C TYR A 359 8.66 -14.85 6.95
N GLY A 360 9.63 -15.08 6.06
CA GLY A 360 10.71 -16.04 6.28
C GLY A 360 10.46 -17.41 5.64
N LYS A 361 9.52 -17.49 4.71
CA LYS A 361 9.10 -18.76 4.09
C LYS A 361 10.01 -19.16 2.95
N LEU A 362 10.16 -20.47 2.74
CA LEU A 362 10.64 -21.01 1.48
C LEU A 362 9.44 -21.29 0.55
N VAL A 363 9.40 -20.58 -0.58
CA VAL A 363 8.49 -20.87 -1.68
C VAL A 363 9.21 -21.71 -2.71
N THR A 364 8.71 -22.92 -2.98
CA THR A 364 9.31 -23.84 -3.96
C THR A 364 8.43 -23.95 -5.20
N VAL A 365 9.01 -23.71 -6.38
CA VAL A 365 8.42 -24.05 -7.68
C VAL A 365 9.03 -25.37 -8.14
N SER A 366 8.22 -26.41 -8.24
CA SER A 366 8.69 -27.75 -8.62
C SER A 366 8.90 -27.89 -10.12
N GLY A 367 8.08 -27.19 -10.92
CA GLY A 367 8.22 -27.10 -12.37
C GLY A 367 9.12 -25.94 -12.81
N ASN A 368 8.87 -25.48 -14.02
CA ASN A 368 9.47 -24.28 -14.60
C ASN A 368 8.81 -23.02 -14.06
N TYR A 369 9.59 -21.95 -13.95
CA TYR A 369 9.09 -20.61 -13.66
C TYR A 369 9.29 -19.72 -14.89
N SER A 370 8.25 -19.01 -15.31
CA SER A 370 8.35 -18.04 -16.40
C SER A 370 7.66 -16.73 -16.02
N SER A 371 8.18 -15.61 -16.52
CA SER A 371 7.63 -14.30 -16.22
C SER A 371 7.81 -13.32 -17.37
N ASN A 372 6.76 -12.59 -17.70
CA ASN A 372 6.80 -11.44 -18.58
C ASN A 372 6.57 -10.16 -17.79
N ASN A 373 7.62 -9.68 -17.12
CA ASN A 373 7.62 -8.50 -16.24
C ASN A 373 6.71 -8.61 -15.01
N GLY A 374 6.34 -9.83 -14.59
CA GLY A 374 5.68 -10.06 -13.31
C GLY A 374 6.57 -9.65 -12.12
N ALA A 375 5.94 -9.44 -10.97
CA ALA A 375 6.60 -9.04 -9.73
C ALA A 375 6.55 -10.14 -8.68
N LEU A 376 7.62 -10.25 -7.90
CA LEU A 376 7.72 -11.02 -6.67
C LEU A 376 7.95 -10.05 -5.53
N VAL A 377 7.12 -10.12 -4.50
CA VAL A 377 7.23 -9.33 -3.28
C VAL A 377 7.68 -10.24 -2.14
N PHE A 378 8.89 -9.99 -1.66
CA PHE A 378 9.51 -10.67 -0.53
C PHE A 378 9.33 -9.82 0.74
N ASN A 379 9.12 -10.46 1.88
CA ASN A 379 9.15 -9.82 3.18
C ASN A 379 10.28 -10.41 4.03
N GLY A 380 10.96 -9.58 4.80
CA GLY A 380 12.03 -10.03 5.69
C GLY A 380 12.51 -8.98 6.66
N ALA A 381 13.10 -9.41 7.77
CA ALA A 381 13.74 -8.53 8.74
C ALA A 381 15.21 -8.32 8.36
N LEU A 382 15.47 -7.42 7.40
CA LEU A 382 16.79 -7.21 6.82
C LEU A 382 17.86 -6.87 7.86
N ALA A 383 18.94 -7.64 7.86
CA ALA A 383 20.12 -7.50 8.70
C ALA A 383 21.36 -8.00 7.92
N ASP A 384 22.16 -8.88 8.51
CA ASP A 384 23.34 -9.49 7.88
C ASP A 384 22.96 -10.72 7.03
N ASP A 385 23.94 -11.49 6.57
CA ASP A 385 23.78 -12.70 5.75
C ASP A 385 22.79 -13.73 6.33
N ASN A 386 22.56 -13.73 7.65
CA ASN A 386 21.65 -14.67 8.33
C ASN A 386 20.22 -14.13 8.49
N THR A 387 19.86 -13.13 7.69
CA THR A 387 18.53 -12.52 7.67
C THR A 387 17.42 -13.57 7.53
N VAL A 388 16.38 -13.44 8.36
CA VAL A 388 15.10 -14.13 8.17
C VAL A 388 14.29 -13.35 7.14
N ILE A 389 14.16 -13.92 5.94
CA ILE A 389 13.48 -13.36 4.77
C ILE A 389 12.88 -14.50 3.96
N ASP A 390 11.82 -14.20 3.22
CA ASP A 390 11.29 -15.12 2.22
C ASP A 390 12.37 -15.54 1.22
N LYS A 391 12.25 -16.76 0.72
CA LYS A 391 13.14 -17.34 -0.29
C LYS A 391 12.33 -18.00 -1.40
N LEU A 392 12.86 -17.95 -2.61
CA LEU A 392 12.31 -18.66 -3.77
C LEU A 392 13.29 -19.73 -4.25
N LEU A 393 12.84 -20.98 -4.33
CA LEU A 393 13.57 -22.07 -4.95
C LEU A 393 12.83 -22.53 -6.21
N ILE A 394 13.49 -22.46 -7.36
CA ILE A 394 12.96 -22.98 -8.63
C ILE A 394 13.71 -24.27 -8.98
N LYS A 395 13.00 -25.40 -9.02
CA LYS A 395 13.60 -26.70 -9.36
C LYS A 395 13.77 -26.90 -10.86
N GLY A 396 12.85 -26.36 -11.67
CA GLY A 396 12.93 -26.39 -13.13
C GLY A 396 13.71 -25.22 -13.73
N ASN A 397 13.43 -24.90 -14.99
CA ASN A 397 14.05 -23.78 -15.70
C ASN A 397 13.39 -22.44 -15.34
N TYR A 398 14.16 -21.36 -15.50
CA TYR A 398 13.67 -19.99 -15.41
C TYR A 398 13.78 -19.26 -16.75
N ASP A 399 12.67 -18.69 -17.23
CA ASP A 399 12.61 -17.90 -18.46
C ASP A 399 11.95 -16.51 -18.27
N GLY A 400 12.43 -15.51 -19.02
CA GLY A 400 11.84 -14.17 -19.05
C GLY A 400 12.40 -13.15 -18.05
N THR A 401 11.60 -12.16 -17.67
CA THR A 401 12.01 -11.08 -16.76
C THR A 401 11.07 -10.99 -15.57
N THR A 402 11.61 -10.96 -14.36
CA THR A 402 10.86 -10.81 -13.11
C THR A 402 11.36 -9.62 -12.31
N ASN A 403 10.44 -8.81 -11.80
CA ASN A 403 10.70 -7.70 -10.89
C ASN A 403 10.71 -8.20 -9.44
N VAL A 404 11.67 -7.77 -8.63
CA VAL A 404 11.84 -8.20 -7.24
C VAL A 404 11.72 -6.99 -6.33
N ALA A 405 10.66 -6.95 -5.52
CA ALA A 405 10.47 -5.98 -4.45
C ALA A 405 10.70 -6.66 -3.11
N VAL A 406 11.29 -5.93 -2.16
CA VAL A 406 11.57 -6.43 -0.81
C VAL A 406 11.06 -5.44 0.21
N ASN A 407 10.17 -5.89 1.10
CA ASN A 407 9.69 -5.12 2.22
C ASN A 407 10.52 -5.46 3.47
N ASN A 408 11.13 -4.44 4.07
CA ASN A 408 11.78 -4.59 5.36
C ASN A 408 10.72 -4.61 6.48
N ILE A 409 10.59 -5.75 7.17
CA ILE A 409 9.67 -5.95 8.29
C ILE A 409 10.46 -5.86 9.60
N GLY A 410 10.69 -4.63 10.06
CA GLY A 410 11.37 -4.39 11.35
C GLY A 410 12.85 -4.77 11.39
N GLY A 411 13.47 -5.06 10.24
CA GLY A 411 14.91 -5.32 10.15
C GLY A 411 15.73 -4.09 10.49
N ILE A 412 16.82 -4.31 11.22
CA ILE A 412 17.68 -3.24 11.72
C ILE A 412 18.67 -2.72 10.68
N GLY A 413 18.89 -3.47 9.60
CA GLY A 413 19.96 -3.23 8.64
C GLY A 413 21.34 -3.59 9.20
N ALA A 414 22.16 -4.25 8.39
CA ALA A 414 23.55 -4.52 8.69
C ALA A 414 24.36 -4.72 7.41
N GLU A 415 25.67 -4.74 7.58
CA GLU A 415 26.62 -5.11 6.55
C GLU A 415 26.50 -6.61 6.20
N THR A 416 26.40 -6.94 4.91
CA THR A 416 26.38 -8.31 4.39
C THR A 416 27.77 -8.71 3.90
N LEU A 417 28.29 -9.86 4.28
CA LEU A 417 29.60 -10.33 3.81
C LEU A 417 29.47 -11.09 2.48
N ASN A 418 28.64 -12.13 2.46
CA ASN A 418 28.36 -12.95 1.29
C ASN A 418 27.06 -12.52 0.57
N GLY A 419 26.21 -11.76 1.25
CA GLY A 419 24.88 -11.40 0.78
C GLY A 419 23.80 -12.33 1.34
N ILE A 420 22.56 -11.84 1.33
CA ILE A 420 21.38 -12.59 1.79
C ILE A 420 20.81 -13.34 0.58
N ASP A 421 20.96 -14.66 0.55
CA ASP A 421 20.42 -15.51 -0.54
C ASP A 421 18.89 -15.56 -0.47
N ILE A 422 18.23 -15.05 -1.51
CA ILE A 422 16.76 -14.98 -1.60
C ILE A 422 16.16 -15.75 -2.77
N ILE A 423 16.96 -16.10 -3.79
CA ILE A 423 16.47 -16.85 -4.96
C ILE A 423 17.54 -17.87 -5.37
N SER A 424 17.15 -19.12 -5.54
CA SER A 424 18.00 -20.20 -6.03
C SER A 424 17.31 -20.98 -7.15
N ILE A 425 18.06 -21.35 -8.20
CA ILE A 425 17.55 -22.06 -9.36
C ILE A 425 18.38 -23.31 -9.65
N ASN A 426 17.73 -24.47 -9.73
CA ASN A 426 18.40 -25.74 -10.05
C ASN A 426 18.49 -26.02 -11.55
N GLY A 427 17.53 -25.54 -12.34
CA GLY A 427 17.52 -25.70 -13.80
C GLY A 427 18.27 -24.60 -14.55
N ASN A 428 18.01 -24.51 -15.86
CA ASN A 428 18.64 -23.52 -16.72
C ASN A 428 18.05 -22.13 -16.51
N VAL A 429 18.90 -21.11 -16.54
CA VAL A 429 18.52 -19.70 -16.40
C VAL A 429 18.62 -19.00 -17.76
N ASN A 430 17.47 -18.77 -18.38
CA ASN A 430 17.33 -17.96 -19.60
C ASN A 430 16.72 -16.56 -19.31
N GLY A 431 16.42 -16.28 -18.04
CA GLY A 431 15.78 -15.04 -17.59
C GLY A 431 16.67 -14.13 -16.72
N THR A 432 16.08 -13.03 -16.24
CA THR A 432 16.74 -12.08 -15.32
C THR A 432 15.80 -11.57 -14.23
N PHE A 433 16.30 -11.44 -13.01
CA PHE A 433 15.60 -10.74 -11.93
C PHE A 433 16.09 -9.29 -11.86
N LYS A 434 15.16 -8.34 -11.79
CA LYS A 434 15.43 -6.91 -11.70
C LYS A 434 14.91 -6.37 -10.38
N GLN A 435 15.74 -5.60 -9.68
CA GLN A 435 15.29 -4.90 -8.48
C GLN A 435 14.17 -3.91 -8.83
N ALA A 436 13.08 -3.97 -8.07
CA ALA A 436 11.95 -3.06 -8.16
C ALA A 436 11.85 -2.21 -6.89
N GLY A 437 12.11 -0.92 -7.04
CA GLY A 437 12.19 0.01 -5.91
C GLY A 437 13.50 -0.11 -5.14
N ARG A 438 13.58 0.67 -4.06
CA ARG A 438 14.78 0.77 -3.23
C ARG A 438 14.61 -0.05 -1.96
N ILE A 439 15.59 -0.90 -1.66
CA ILE A 439 15.55 -1.82 -0.53
C ILE A 439 16.39 -1.22 0.59
N VAL A 440 15.76 -0.78 1.67
CA VAL A 440 16.43 -0.04 2.77
C VAL A 440 16.14 -0.67 4.12
N ALA A 441 17.16 -0.71 4.98
CA ALA A 441 17.01 -1.00 6.40
C ALA A 441 18.15 -0.33 7.19
N GLY A 442 17.81 0.35 8.29
CA GLY A 442 18.81 1.07 9.07
C GLY A 442 19.52 2.14 8.25
N ALA A 443 20.84 2.19 8.34
CA ALA A 443 21.69 3.07 7.56
C ALA A 443 22.01 2.55 6.14
N TYR A 444 21.51 1.37 5.74
CA TYR A 444 22.00 0.65 4.56
C TYR A 444 21.00 0.65 3.40
N ASP A 445 21.54 0.76 2.19
CA ASP A 445 20.89 0.38 0.95
C ASP A 445 21.31 -1.06 0.59
N TYR A 446 20.33 -1.91 0.26
CA TYR A 446 20.56 -3.25 -0.26
C TYR A 446 20.32 -3.27 -1.77
N SER A 447 21.21 -3.97 -2.48
CA SER A 447 21.11 -4.17 -3.93
C SER A 447 20.86 -5.63 -4.25
N LEU A 448 19.95 -5.91 -5.18
CA LEU A 448 19.78 -7.24 -5.75
C LEU A 448 20.92 -7.52 -6.75
N VAL A 449 21.73 -8.54 -6.47
CA VAL A 449 22.84 -8.96 -7.33
C VAL A 449 22.75 -10.44 -7.66
N ARG A 450 23.17 -10.79 -8.87
CA ARG A 450 23.31 -12.20 -9.29
C ARG A 450 24.65 -12.73 -8.78
N GLY A 451 24.68 -13.97 -8.29
CA GLY A 451 25.92 -14.63 -7.92
C GLY A 451 26.81 -14.90 -9.13
N GLU A 452 28.08 -15.23 -8.87
CA GLU A 452 29.09 -15.53 -9.89
C GLU A 452 29.62 -16.97 -9.74
N GLY A 453 30.19 -17.52 -10.81
CA GLY A 453 30.81 -18.84 -10.82
C GLY A 453 29.83 -19.95 -10.42
N ALA A 454 30.15 -20.72 -9.38
CA ALA A 454 29.30 -21.80 -8.89
C ALA A 454 27.91 -21.33 -8.38
N ASN A 455 27.77 -20.03 -8.10
CA ASN A 455 26.55 -19.40 -7.61
C ASN A 455 25.81 -18.59 -8.69
N GLU A 456 26.12 -18.80 -9.98
CA GLU A 456 25.51 -18.05 -11.08
C GLU A 456 23.98 -18.22 -11.20
N ASN A 457 23.42 -19.21 -10.51
CA ASN A 457 21.97 -19.47 -10.45
C ASN A 457 21.32 -18.99 -9.13
N HIS A 458 22.02 -18.13 -8.38
CA HIS A 458 21.51 -17.54 -7.14
C HIS A 458 21.44 -16.01 -7.23
N TRP A 459 20.52 -15.40 -6.49
CA TRP A 459 20.42 -13.95 -6.30
C TRP A 459 20.43 -13.58 -4.83
N TYR A 460 21.19 -12.53 -4.55
CA TYR A 460 21.49 -12.08 -3.20
C TYR A 460 21.08 -10.62 -3.02
N LEU A 461 20.69 -10.25 -1.80
CA LEU A 461 20.69 -8.86 -1.37
C LEU A 461 22.03 -8.53 -0.73
N THR A 462 22.70 -7.47 -1.20
CA THR A 462 23.99 -7.04 -0.65
C THR A 462 23.96 -5.57 -0.22
N SER A 463 24.50 -5.29 0.97
CA SER A 463 24.72 -3.94 1.51
C SER A 463 26.18 -3.50 1.41
N GLN A 464 26.97 -4.19 0.58
CA GLN A 464 28.35 -3.86 0.22
C GLN A 464 28.51 -3.74 -1.28
N LYS A 465 29.37 -2.81 -1.72
CA LYS A 465 29.85 -2.78 -3.11
C LYS A 465 31.04 -3.74 -3.23
N GLN A 466 30.88 -4.82 -4.00
CA GLN A 466 31.98 -5.73 -4.31
C GLN A 466 33.10 -4.97 -5.05
N PRO A 467 34.37 -5.14 -4.65
CA PRO A 467 35.50 -4.48 -5.31
C PRO A 467 35.62 -5.00 -6.75
N THR A 468 35.58 -4.10 -7.73
CA THR A 468 35.91 -4.46 -9.12
C THR A 468 37.39 -4.84 -9.21
N PRO A 469 37.75 -6.01 -9.77
CA PRO A 469 39.16 -6.36 -10.01
C PRO A 469 39.79 -5.32 -10.94
N GLY A 470 40.77 -4.56 -10.45
CA GLY A 470 41.58 -3.68 -11.28
C GLY A 470 42.64 -4.47 -12.06
N PRO A 471 43.15 -3.99 -13.21
CA PRO A 471 44.13 -4.70 -14.03
C PRO A 471 45.56 -4.78 -13.43
N ASP A 472 45.81 -4.29 -12.22
CA ASP A 472 47.16 -4.16 -11.67
C ASP A 472 47.56 -5.32 -10.75
N PRO A 473 48.82 -5.81 -10.83
CA PRO A 473 49.29 -6.87 -9.97
C PRO A 473 49.45 -6.35 -8.53
N VAL A 474 48.64 -6.95 -7.65
CA VAL A 474 48.54 -6.76 -6.19
C VAL A 474 47.88 -5.44 -5.74
N PRO A 475 46.53 -5.40 -5.67
CA PRO A 475 45.86 -4.47 -4.79
C PRO A 475 45.95 -5.00 -3.35
N THR A 476 46.44 -4.18 -2.42
CA THR A 476 46.00 -4.30 -1.01
C THR A 476 44.46 -4.37 -1.01
N PRO A 477 43.82 -5.39 -0.38
CA PRO A 477 42.37 -5.47 -0.37
C PRO A 477 41.83 -4.17 0.23
N LYS A 478 41.20 -3.36 -0.62
CA LYS A 478 40.49 -2.17 -0.18
C LYS A 478 39.34 -2.72 0.69
N PRO A 479 39.14 -2.22 1.93
CA PRO A 479 37.99 -2.61 2.72
C PRO A 479 36.74 -2.42 1.87
N SER A 480 35.84 -3.39 1.88
CA SER A 480 34.53 -3.21 1.30
C SER A 480 33.90 -1.94 1.87
N LEU A 481 33.32 -1.11 1.00
CA LEU A 481 32.61 0.08 1.46
C LEU A 481 31.16 -0.31 1.68
N ASN A 482 30.69 -0.10 2.90
CA ASN A 482 29.28 -0.20 3.25
C ASN A 482 28.47 0.74 2.39
N ILE A 483 27.32 0.27 1.92
CA ILE A 483 26.43 1.07 1.09
C ILE A 483 25.51 1.87 2.01
N LEU A 484 26.01 3.02 2.49
CA LEU A 484 25.19 3.94 3.29
C LEU A 484 24.13 4.65 2.45
N ARG A 485 22.96 4.86 3.05
CA ARG A 485 21.85 5.57 2.44
C ARG A 485 21.98 7.10 2.60
N PRO A 486 21.70 7.93 1.57
CA PRO A 486 21.84 9.39 1.63
C PRO A 486 21.00 10.09 2.72
N GLU A 487 19.93 9.46 3.21
CA GLU A 487 19.10 10.03 4.29
C GLU A 487 19.91 10.28 5.56
N ALA A 488 20.90 9.45 5.86
CA ALA A 488 21.75 9.62 7.03
C ALA A 488 22.46 10.99 7.01
N GLY A 489 23.04 11.38 5.88
CA GLY A 489 23.67 12.70 5.72
C GLY A 489 22.66 13.85 5.76
N SER A 490 21.44 13.63 5.29
CA SER A 490 20.34 14.62 5.37
C SER A 490 19.86 14.85 6.81
N TYR A 491 19.76 13.79 7.62
CA TYR A 491 19.48 13.93 9.06
C TYR A 491 20.63 14.63 9.80
N VAL A 492 21.89 14.32 9.45
CA VAL A 492 23.07 15.03 9.99
C VAL A 492 23.02 16.52 9.64
N ALA A 493 22.66 16.87 8.40
CA ALA A 493 22.52 18.27 7.98
C ALA A 493 21.45 19.01 8.80
N ASN A 494 20.25 18.42 8.93
CA ASN A 494 19.19 19.03 9.73
C ASN A 494 19.62 19.22 11.19
N ASN A 495 20.33 18.26 11.77
CA ASN A 495 20.86 18.34 13.13
C ASN A 495 21.92 19.46 13.28
N TYR A 496 22.83 19.58 12.31
CA TYR A 496 23.83 20.64 12.24
C TYR A 496 23.19 22.03 12.17
N PHE A 497 22.25 22.25 11.23
CA PHE A 497 21.61 23.56 11.05
C PHE A 497 20.65 23.90 12.18
N SER A 498 19.94 22.93 12.77
CA SER A 498 19.11 23.19 13.95
C SER A 498 19.92 23.75 15.12
N ASN A 499 21.22 23.46 15.21
CA ASN A 499 22.10 23.95 16.28
C ASN A 499 22.85 25.23 15.90
N THR A 500 23.15 25.46 14.62
CA THR A 500 24.04 26.54 14.18
C THR A 500 23.33 27.72 13.50
N MET A 501 22.07 27.55 13.06
CA MET A 501 21.35 28.51 12.20
C MET A 501 21.25 29.94 12.76
N PHE A 502 21.20 30.09 14.08
CA PHE A 502 21.00 31.40 14.72
C PHE A 502 22.21 31.87 15.54
N LEU A 503 23.37 31.24 15.37
CA LEU A 503 24.59 31.68 16.01
C LEU A 503 24.92 33.11 15.59
N ASN A 504 25.30 33.95 16.55
CA ASN A 504 25.70 35.32 16.30
C ASN A 504 26.88 35.73 17.19
N ASP A 505 27.69 36.67 16.68
CA ASP A 505 28.76 37.31 17.43
C ASP A 505 28.36 38.73 17.85
N PHE A 506 29.20 39.42 18.63
CA PHE A 506 28.96 40.81 19.02
C PHE A 506 28.90 41.74 17.80
N GLN A 507 29.70 41.47 16.76
CA GLN A 507 29.80 42.31 15.57
C GLN A 507 28.55 42.20 14.67
N ASP A 508 27.83 41.09 14.76
CA ASP A 508 26.58 40.85 14.04
C ASP A 508 25.37 41.59 14.64
N ARG A 509 25.57 42.31 15.75
CA ARG A 509 24.60 43.26 16.34
C ARG A 509 25.16 44.69 16.41
N SER A 510 26.24 44.95 15.68
CA SER A 510 27.14 46.08 15.93
C SER A 510 26.56 47.48 15.66
N GLY A 511 27.19 48.43 16.36
CA GLY A 511 27.01 49.89 16.25
C GLY A 511 26.80 50.53 17.63
N GLU A 512 27.73 51.41 18.04
CA GLU A 512 27.40 52.51 18.97
C GLU A 512 26.70 53.60 18.19
N VAL A 513 25.42 53.79 18.46
CA VAL A 513 24.68 54.95 18.00
C VAL A 513 24.51 55.83 19.24
N LYS A 514 25.42 56.79 19.43
CA LYS A 514 25.29 57.79 20.50
C LYS A 514 24.28 58.84 20.02
N TYR A 515 23.02 58.73 20.43
CA TYR A 515 21.99 59.74 20.15
C TYR A 515 21.66 60.54 21.41
N PHE A 516 21.84 61.86 21.33
CA PHE A 516 21.40 62.83 22.33
C PHE A 516 20.08 63.43 21.87
N ASP A 517 19.00 63.28 22.64
CA ASP A 517 17.71 63.87 22.30
C ASP A 517 17.70 65.37 22.66
N PRO A 518 17.65 66.28 21.67
CA PRO A 518 17.73 67.71 21.92
C PRO A 518 16.44 68.30 22.53
N ILE A 519 15.34 67.53 22.60
CA ILE A 519 14.06 67.95 23.20
C ILE A 519 13.99 67.56 24.68
N SER A 520 14.51 66.38 25.05
CA SER A 520 14.46 65.90 26.44
C SER A 520 15.74 66.16 27.25
N GLY A 521 16.85 66.55 26.60
CA GLY A 521 18.13 66.80 27.27
C GLY A 521 18.76 65.53 27.89
N THR A 522 18.33 64.35 27.43
CA THR A 522 18.78 63.04 27.94
C THR A 522 19.16 62.11 26.79
N TYR A 523 20.02 61.13 27.06
CA TYR A 523 20.30 60.05 26.12
C TYR A 523 19.08 59.13 26.02
N LYS A 524 18.61 58.84 24.79
CA LYS A 524 17.55 57.84 24.55
C LYS A 524 18.15 56.46 24.30
N PHE A 525 17.41 55.42 24.69
CA PHE A 525 17.96 54.08 24.94
C PHE A 525 17.44 53.00 23.96
N SER A 526 16.58 53.35 23.01
CA SER A 526 15.93 52.38 22.12
C SER A 526 16.66 52.29 20.79
N SER A 527 17.08 51.08 20.43
CA SER A 527 17.61 50.78 19.10
C SER A 527 16.91 49.54 18.54
N LEU A 528 16.79 49.47 17.22
CA LEU A 528 16.34 48.31 16.48
C LEU A 528 17.45 47.90 15.52
N TRP A 529 17.84 46.64 15.53
CA TRP A 529 18.74 46.07 14.55
C TRP A 529 18.08 44.92 13.80
N MET A 530 18.50 44.74 12.56
CA MET A 530 18.07 43.67 11.68
C MET A 530 19.30 43.16 10.94
N ARG A 531 19.45 41.83 10.87
CA ARG A 531 20.51 41.14 10.13
C ARG A 531 19.88 40.11 9.19
N GLN A 532 20.45 40.00 8.00
CA GLN A 532 20.14 38.97 7.03
C GLN A 532 21.43 38.24 6.67
N GLU A 533 21.39 36.92 6.64
CA GLU A 533 22.52 36.05 6.30
C GLU A 533 22.08 35.06 5.20
N GLY A 534 22.88 34.95 4.15
CA GLY A 534 22.81 33.87 3.17
C GLY A 534 24.06 33.00 3.27
N GLY A 535 23.90 31.67 3.26
CA GLY A 535 25.02 30.75 3.43
C GLY A 535 24.97 29.54 2.50
N HIS A 536 26.15 29.07 2.10
CA HIS A 536 26.35 27.83 1.35
C HIS A 536 27.34 26.93 2.08
N ASN A 537 26.91 25.72 2.42
CA ASN A 537 27.69 24.77 3.19
C ASN A 537 27.90 23.46 2.43
N ARG A 538 29.07 22.84 2.62
CA ARG A 538 29.40 21.50 2.11
C ARG A 538 30.10 20.70 3.19
N PHE A 539 29.72 19.43 3.30
CA PHE A 539 30.42 18.46 4.13
C PHE A 539 30.24 17.04 3.59
N ASN A 540 31.16 16.16 3.97
CA ASN A 540 31.04 14.73 3.76
C ASN A 540 30.73 14.03 5.08
N ASP A 541 30.18 12.83 5.02
CA ASP A 541 30.19 11.93 6.18
C ASP A 541 31.60 11.42 6.48
N SER A 542 31.76 10.71 7.61
CA SER A 542 33.04 10.12 8.05
C SER A 542 33.66 9.12 7.06
N THR A 543 32.87 8.49 6.18
CA THR A 543 33.39 7.56 5.16
C THR A 543 33.76 8.26 3.84
N GLY A 544 33.25 9.48 3.62
CA GLY A 544 33.39 10.22 2.35
C GLY A 544 32.39 9.79 1.26
N GLN A 545 31.52 8.82 1.54
CA GLN A 545 30.51 8.31 0.61
C GLN A 545 29.36 9.30 0.40
N LEU A 546 28.87 9.92 1.48
CA LEU A 546 27.71 10.79 1.49
C LEU A 546 28.16 12.24 1.44
N LYS A 547 27.89 12.90 0.32
CA LYS A 547 28.27 14.30 0.08
C LYS A 547 27.05 15.18 0.24
N THR A 548 27.10 16.10 1.19
CA THR A 548 25.98 17.00 1.49
C THR A 548 26.30 18.43 1.10
N GLN A 549 25.37 19.07 0.42
CA GLN A 549 25.42 20.48 0.07
C GLN A 549 24.16 21.17 0.55
N SER A 550 24.29 22.37 1.11
CA SER A 550 23.19 23.09 1.74
C SER A 550 23.21 24.57 1.40
N ASN A 551 22.02 25.16 1.30
CA ASN A 551 21.84 26.61 1.19
C ASN A 551 20.91 27.06 2.30
N ARG A 552 21.29 28.12 3.01
CA ARG A 552 20.49 28.68 4.09
C ARG A 552 20.23 30.17 3.92
N TYR A 553 19.13 30.61 4.50
CA TYR A 553 18.80 32.02 4.70
C TYR A 553 18.33 32.24 6.13
N VAL A 554 18.84 33.29 6.77
CA VAL A 554 18.51 33.66 8.14
C VAL A 554 18.18 35.14 8.20
N LEU A 555 17.10 35.46 8.89
CA LEU A 555 16.69 36.80 9.28
C LEU A 555 16.67 36.86 10.81
N GLN A 556 17.46 37.74 11.41
CA GLN A 556 17.36 38.06 12.83
C GLN A 556 17.07 39.54 13.02
N LEU A 557 16.32 39.85 14.06
CA LEU A 557 16.04 41.21 14.48
C LEU A 557 16.02 41.29 16.00
N GLY A 558 16.37 42.44 16.54
CA GLY A 558 16.37 42.64 17.97
C GLY A 558 16.45 44.11 18.31
N GLY A 559 16.29 44.41 19.59
CA GLY A 559 16.33 45.78 20.07
C GLY A 559 16.76 45.89 21.51
N ASP A 560 17.45 46.99 21.80
CA ASP A 560 17.91 47.32 23.13
C ASP A 560 16.72 47.82 23.97
N LEU A 561 16.45 47.15 25.09
CA LEU A 561 15.39 47.51 26.04
C LEU A 561 15.91 48.38 27.17
N PHE A 562 17.14 48.11 27.62
CA PHE A 562 17.79 48.85 28.69
C PHE A 562 19.22 49.19 28.30
N LYS A 563 19.63 50.41 28.61
CA LYS A 563 21.03 50.82 28.54
C LYS A 563 21.40 51.56 29.83
N TRP A 564 22.51 51.16 30.42
CA TRP A 564 23.12 51.84 31.56
C TRP A 564 24.47 52.41 31.12
N ALA A 565 24.79 53.62 31.57
CA ALA A 565 26.08 54.26 31.36
C ALA A 565 26.68 54.60 32.73
N GLY A 566 27.87 54.08 33.00
CA GLY A 566 28.63 54.29 34.23
C GLY A 566 29.62 55.45 34.13
N SER A 567 30.44 55.62 35.17
CA SER A 567 31.66 56.45 35.10
C SER A 567 32.73 55.75 34.25
N ASP A 568 33.67 56.51 33.67
CA ASP A 568 34.80 56.00 32.87
C ASP A 568 34.43 55.28 31.55
N ASP A 569 33.48 55.84 30.77
CA ASP A 569 33.05 55.31 29.46
C ASP A 569 32.61 53.83 29.50
N GLU A 570 31.97 53.44 30.61
CA GLU A 570 31.35 52.12 30.80
C GLU A 570 29.89 52.13 30.33
N SER A 571 29.45 51.09 29.63
CA SER A 571 28.04 50.91 29.31
C SER A 571 27.58 49.44 29.32
N ILE A 572 26.33 49.21 29.73
CA ILE A 572 25.64 47.92 29.64
C ILE A 572 24.42 48.10 28.74
N ARG A 573 24.17 47.15 27.85
CA ARG A 573 22.95 47.06 27.03
C ARG A 573 22.28 45.72 27.28
N ILE A 574 20.97 45.70 27.42
CA ILE A 574 20.15 44.49 27.52
C ILE A 574 19.07 44.59 26.46
N GLY A 575 18.91 43.55 25.65
CA GLY A 575 17.94 43.53 24.58
C GLY A 575 17.27 42.18 24.37
N ILE A 576 16.23 42.21 23.54
CA ILE A 576 15.53 41.03 23.04
C ILE A 576 15.91 40.79 21.59
N MET A 577 15.88 39.54 21.17
CA MET A 577 16.09 39.17 19.77
C MET A 577 15.16 38.02 19.37
N GLY A 578 14.85 37.99 18.09
CA GLY A 578 14.12 36.90 17.46
C GLY A 578 14.66 36.65 16.05
N GLY A 579 14.44 35.45 15.55
CA GLY A 579 14.91 35.06 14.24
C GLY A 579 13.99 34.08 13.54
N TYR A 580 14.03 34.15 12.21
CA TYR A 580 13.50 33.15 11.31
C TYR A 580 14.63 32.68 10.40
N GLY A 581 14.72 31.38 10.16
CA GLY A 581 15.70 30.83 9.25
C GLY A 581 15.17 29.61 8.53
N ASN A 582 15.67 29.38 7.34
CA ASN A 582 15.43 28.13 6.63
C ASN A 582 16.71 27.62 5.98
N ASN A 583 16.79 26.30 5.83
CA ASN A 583 17.88 25.62 5.15
C ASN A 583 17.33 24.50 4.30
N HIS A 584 17.88 24.36 3.09
CA HIS A 584 17.63 23.24 2.20
C HIS A 584 18.94 22.53 1.89
N SER A 585 18.94 21.21 2.07
CA SER A 585 20.11 20.35 1.85
C SER A 585 19.82 19.27 0.83
N ARG A 586 20.86 18.85 0.11
CA ARG A 586 20.84 17.65 -0.72
C ARG A 586 22.05 16.79 -0.37
N THR A 587 21.80 15.53 -0.03
CA THR A 587 22.84 14.52 0.18
C THR A 587 22.83 13.55 -0.98
N HIS A 588 24.00 13.23 -1.52
CA HIS A 588 24.17 12.26 -2.60
C HIS A 588 25.18 11.19 -2.18
N SER A 589 24.84 9.92 -2.46
CA SER A 589 25.73 8.78 -2.23
C SER A 589 26.55 8.52 -3.47
N SER A 590 27.89 8.58 -3.37
CA SER A 590 28.78 8.28 -4.49
C SER A 590 28.88 6.78 -4.84
N ILE A 591 28.12 5.92 -4.15
CA ILE A 591 28.09 4.48 -4.40
C ILE A 591 26.81 4.06 -5.13
N THR A 592 25.66 4.52 -4.65
CA THR A 592 24.35 4.12 -5.17
C THR A 592 23.77 5.12 -6.16
N ASP A 593 24.40 6.28 -6.30
CA ASP A 593 23.91 7.46 -7.01
C ASP A 593 22.59 8.05 -6.49
N TYR A 594 21.92 7.39 -5.53
CA TYR A 594 20.73 7.91 -4.88
C TYR A 594 21.00 9.25 -4.18
N SER A 595 19.97 10.08 -4.12
CA SER A 595 19.98 11.32 -3.36
C SER A 595 18.82 11.44 -2.36
N SER A 596 19.04 12.26 -1.34
CA SER A 596 18.05 12.64 -0.35
C SER A 596 18.04 14.16 -0.21
N LYS A 597 16.85 14.72 0.00
CA LYS A 597 16.64 16.16 0.26
C LYS A 597 16.23 16.34 1.71
N ALA A 598 16.76 17.38 2.33
CA ALA A 598 16.46 17.76 3.69
C ALA A 598 16.01 19.22 3.75
N SER A 599 15.08 19.53 4.67
CA SER A 599 14.69 20.90 4.97
C SER A 599 14.67 21.14 6.47
N VAL A 600 15.01 22.38 6.86
CA VAL A 600 14.88 22.91 8.22
C VAL A 600 14.21 24.27 8.12
N ASN A 601 13.12 24.49 8.83
CA ASN A 601 12.51 25.80 9.02
C ASN A 601 12.48 26.10 10.52
N GLY A 602 13.07 27.22 10.91
CA GLY A 602 13.34 27.54 12.31
C GLY A 602 12.85 28.91 12.72
N TYR A 603 12.44 29.00 13.98
CA TYR A 603 12.18 30.26 14.67
C TYR A 603 12.97 30.29 15.98
N SER A 604 13.43 31.46 16.38
CA SER A 604 14.10 31.66 17.67
C SER A 604 13.61 32.90 18.39
N ALA A 605 13.67 32.86 19.72
CA ALA A 605 13.44 34.00 20.59
C ALA A 605 14.46 33.96 21.74
N GLY A 606 15.05 35.12 22.06
CA GLY A 606 16.14 35.20 23.03
C GLY A 606 16.38 36.58 23.60
N LEU A 607 17.38 36.62 24.48
CA LEU A 607 17.86 37.80 25.17
C LEU A 607 19.36 37.93 24.97
N TYR A 608 19.85 39.16 25.00
CA TYR A 608 21.28 39.43 25.01
C TYR A 608 21.60 40.55 25.99
N ALA A 609 22.84 40.53 26.49
CA ALA A 609 23.42 41.56 27.32
C ALA A 609 24.84 41.84 26.87
N THR A 610 25.19 43.12 26.72
CA THR A 610 26.52 43.54 26.26
C THR A 610 27.07 44.59 27.20
N TRP A 611 28.22 44.32 27.80
CA TRP A 611 29.00 45.24 28.60
C TRP A 611 30.18 45.76 27.78
N ILE A 612 30.41 47.07 27.78
CA ILE A 612 31.51 47.75 27.08
C ILE A 612 32.20 48.67 28.08
N LYS A 613 33.53 48.71 28.04
CA LYS A 613 34.33 49.61 28.89
C LYS A 613 35.49 50.22 28.12
N GLY A 614 35.74 51.50 28.41
CA GLY A 614 36.92 52.22 27.96
C GLY A 614 36.84 52.58 26.49
N TYR A 615 35.74 53.13 26.01
CA TYR A 615 35.69 53.65 24.63
C TYR A 615 36.50 54.95 24.51
N ASP A 616 37.80 54.87 24.79
CA ASP A 616 38.77 55.98 24.77
C ASP A 616 39.64 55.95 23.50
N ASP A 617 40.55 56.92 23.36
CA ASP A 617 41.44 57.04 22.19
C ASP A 617 42.52 55.95 22.10
N LYS A 618 42.60 54.99 23.03
CA LYS A 618 43.69 54.01 23.12
C LYS A 618 43.22 52.56 23.05
N SER A 619 42.17 52.18 23.76
CA SER A 619 41.74 50.79 23.87
C SER A 619 40.36 50.63 24.48
N TRP A 620 39.54 49.76 23.93
CA TRP A 620 38.22 49.43 24.47
C TRP A 620 38.02 47.93 24.61
N SER A 621 37.11 47.52 25.50
CA SER A 621 36.82 46.12 25.78
C SER A 621 35.33 45.86 25.85
N TYR A 622 34.93 44.62 25.59
CA TYR A 622 33.55 44.22 25.77
C TYR A 622 33.43 42.78 26.27
N VAL A 623 32.30 42.51 26.91
CA VAL A 623 31.78 41.18 27.19
C VAL A 623 30.35 41.15 26.69
N ASP A 624 30.04 40.13 25.89
CA ASP A 624 28.74 39.93 25.30
C ASP A 624 28.20 38.55 25.67
N VAL A 625 26.94 38.49 26.08
CA VAL A 625 26.27 37.26 26.49
C VAL A 625 24.92 37.22 25.81
N TRP A 626 24.58 36.08 25.22
CA TRP A 626 23.26 35.88 24.65
C TRP A 626 22.74 34.46 24.89
N GLY A 627 21.42 34.32 24.90
CA GLY A 627 20.75 33.04 25.05
C GLY A 627 19.40 33.06 24.35
N GLN A 628 19.06 31.98 23.66
CA GLN A 628 17.82 31.86 22.91
C GLN A 628 17.27 30.44 22.92
N TYR A 629 15.95 30.36 22.81
CA TYR A 629 15.24 29.12 22.58
C TYR A 629 14.78 29.07 21.13
N SER A 630 14.97 27.92 20.48
CA SER A 630 14.65 27.74 19.07
C SER A 630 13.74 26.55 18.85
N TRP A 631 12.84 26.67 17.88
CA TRP A 631 11.92 25.62 17.41
C TRP A 631 12.14 25.40 15.91
N PHE A 632 12.19 24.14 15.49
CA PHE A 632 12.45 23.76 14.12
C PHE A 632 11.48 22.69 13.64
N ASP A 633 10.96 22.89 12.44
CA ASP A 633 10.25 21.89 11.65
C ASP A 633 11.20 21.36 10.57
N ASN A 634 11.42 20.05 10.57
CA ASN A 634 12.39 19.39 9.72
C ASN A 634 11.71 18.34 8.84
N SER A 635 12.21 18.17 7.62
CA SER A 635 11.85 17.03 6.77
C SER A 635 13.06 16.39 6.10
N VAL A 636 12.94 15.09 5.82
CA VAL A 636 13.88 14.32 5.00
C VAL A 636 13.09 13.50 3.98
N LYS A 637 13.46 13.62 2.71
CA LYS A 637 12.86 12.91 1.59
C LYS A 637 13.92 12.25 0.73
N GLY A 638 14.00 10.93 0.86
CA GLY A 638 14.79 10.08 -0.04
C GLY A 638 14.12 9.83 -1.38
N GLU A 639 14.93 9.50 -2.38
CA GLU A 639 14.44 8.92 -3.63
C GLU A 639 13.75 7.56 -3.38
N GLN A 640 12.60 7.36 -4.05
CA GLN A 640 11.81 6.12 -4.05
C GLN A 640 11.30 5.64 -2.68
N ILE A 641 11.39 6.47 -1.64
CA ILE A 641 10.88 6.16 -0.30
C ILE A 641 10.01 7.31 0.22
N SER A 642 9.27 7.10 1.30
CA SER A 642 8.38 8.11 1.88
C SER A 642 9.13 9.32 2.49
N GLU A 643 8.45 10.48 2.57
CA GLU A 643 8.95 11.61 3.35
C GLU A 643 8.74 11.37 4.85
N GLU A 644 9.73 11.79 5.64
CA GLU A 644 9.69 11.80 7.09
C GLU A 644 9.74 13.26 7.60
N SER A 645 8.83 13.61 8.51
CA SER A 645 8.74 14.95 9.10
C SER A 645 8.80 14.88 10.62
N TYR A 646 9.55 15.79 11.23
CA TYR A 646 9.80 15.79 12.68
C TYR A 646 10.20 17.18 13.18
N SER A 647 10.12 17.38 14.49
CA SER A 647 10.44 18.66 15.13
C SER A 647 11.70 18.58 15.99
N SER A 648 12.49 19.65 16.01
CA SER A 648 13.60 19.84 16.95
C SER A 648 13.40 21.12 17.75
N LYS A 649 13.90 21.14 18.99
CA LYS A 649 13.84 22.34 19.84
C LYS A 649 14.91 22.33 20.91
N GLY A 650 15.32 23.50 21.36
CA GLY A 650 16.23 23.59 22.49
C GLY A 650 16.88 24.95 22.64
N PHE A 651 17.87 24.98 23.53
CA PHE A 651 18.54 26.20 23.94
C PHE A 651 19.89 26.32 23.27
N THR A 652 20.20 27.52 22.77
CA THR A 652 21.57 27.90 22.41
C THR A 652 21.93 29.17 23.16
N GLY A 653 23.20 29.31 23.53
CA GLY A 653 23.68 30.51 24.22
C GLY A 653 25.18 30.65 24.08
N SER A 654 25.68 31.87 24.27
CA SER A 654 27.10 32.17 24.10
C SER A 654 27.56 33.25 25.05
N ILE A 655 28.85 33.22 25.36
CA ILE A 655 29.61 34.29 25.98
C ILE A 655 30.80 34.62 25.09
N GLU A 656 30.97 35.89 24.77
CA GLU A 656 32.06 36.43 23.96
C GLU A 656 32.75 37.56 24.71
N GLY A 657 34.06 37.68 24.55
CA GLY A 657 34.85 38.78 25.06
C GLY A 657 35.89 39.23 24.05
N GLY A 658 36.14 40.53 23.99
CA GLY A 658 37.18 41.09 23.14
C GLY A 658 37.83 42.34 23.72
N TYR A 659 39.06 42.58 23.28
CA TYR A 659 39.87 43.71 23.73
C TYR A 659 40.53 44.35 22.52
N ALA A 660 40.09 45.54 22.13
CA ALA A 660 40.65 46.29 21.02
C ALA A 660 41.66 47.32 21.51
N TYR A 661 42.79 47.43 20.83
CA TYR A 661 43.81 48.45 21.10
C TYR A 661 44.28 49.12 19.81
N LYS A 662 44.50 50.43 19.88
CA LYS A 662 44.96 51.23 18.75
C LYS A 662 46.44 50.93 18.48
N VAL A 663 46.78 50.53 17.26
CA VAL A 663 48.15 50.22 16.83
C VAL A 663 48.81 51.37 16.08
N GLY A 664 48.04 52.33 15.59
CA GLY A 664 48.55 53.50 14.91
C GLY A 664 47.44 54.42 14.42
N GLU A 665 47.82 55.61 13.98
CA GLU A 665 46.91 56.60 13.43
C GLU A 665 47.63 57.37 12.32
N SER A 666 46.93 57.63 11.21
CA SER A 666 47.46 58.39 10.08
C SER A 666 46.36 59.22 9.45
N GLY A 667 46.52 60.54 9.49
CA GLY A 667 45.53 61.48 8.96
C GLY A 667 44.18 61.36 9.67
N ARG A 668 43.15 60.94 8.94
CA ARG A 668 41.77 60.75 9.45
C ARG A 668 41.44 59.28 9.78
N THR A 669 42.44 58.41 9.82
CA THR A 669 42.23 56.96 9.97
C THR A 669 43.06 56.42 11.15
N SER A 670 42.38 55.71 12.04
CA SER A 670 43.00 54.97 13.15
C SER A 670 42.99 53.46 12.85
N TYR A 671 44.03 52.76 13.25
CA TYR A 671 44.20 51.32 13.02
C TYR A 671 44.16 50.57 14.34
N TRP A 672 43.45 49.44 14.38
CA TRP A 672 43.15 48.70 15.59
C TRP A 672 43.35 47.20 15.42
N LEU A 673 43.77 46.55 16.50
CA LEU A 673 43.79 45.10 16.63
C LEU A 673 42.91 44.68 17.81
N GLN A 674 42.13 43.62 17.62
CA GLN A 674 41.13 43.14 18.54
C GLN A 674 41.16 41.61 18.61
N PRO A 675 41.90 41.02 19.57
CA PRO A 675 41.66 39.64 19.98
C PRO A 675 40.21 39.43 20.47
N VAL A 676 39.63 38.29 20.11
CA VAL A 676 38.28 37.86 20.49
C VAL A 676 38.29 36.39 20.92
N ALA A 677 37.54 36.07 21.96
CA ALA A 677 37.29 34.71 22.41
C ALA A 677 35.79 34.53 22.69
N GLN A 678 35.22 33.42 22.23
CA GLN A 678 33.81 33.10 22.39
C GLN A 678 33.62 31.62 22.74
N LEU A 679 32.66 31.34 23.63
CA LEU A 679 32.19 30.00 23.97
C LEU A 679 30.67 29.94 23.78
N ALA A 680 30.20 29.01 22.94
CA ALA A 680 28.78 28.80 22.67
C ALA A 680 28.34 27.38 23.03
N LEU A 681 27.23 27.25 23.77
CA LEU A 681 26.55 26.00 24.05
C LEU A 681 25.46 25.77 23.00
N LEU A 682 25.51 24.60 22.34
CA LEU A 682 24.56 24.17 21.33
C LEU A 682 23.76 22.95 21.86
N ASP A 683 22.55 23.18 22.37
CA ASP A 683 21.70 22.14 22.97
C ASP A 683 20.29 22.09 22.35
N VAL A 684 20.22 22.10 21.03
CA VAL A 684 18.99 21.79 20.29
C VAL A 684 18.85 20.28 20.15
N ARG A 685 17.69 19.76 20.58
CA ARG A 685 17.42 18.32 20.66
C ARG A 685 16.27 17.93 19.73
N THR A 686 16.40 16.76 19.14
CA THR A 686 15.39 16.12 18.31
C THR A 686 14.89 14.87 19.01
N LYS A 687 13.58 14.62 19.00
CA LYS A 687 13.05 13.33 19.49
C LYS A 687 13.46 12.22 18.54
N ASN A 688 13.69 11.01 19.06
CA ASN A 688 13.94 9.85 18.21
C ASN A 688 12.74 9.64 17.27
N LEU A 689 13.05 9.30 16.02
CA LEU A 689 12.10 9.08 14.94
C LEU A 689 12.06 7.60 14.60
N ASN A 690 10.87 7.06 14.34
CA ASN A 690 10.72 5.78 13.65
C ASN A 690 10.24 6.08 12.23
N GLU A 691 11.07 5.80 11.24
CA GLU A 691 10.69 5.93 9.83
C GLU A 691 9.58 4.92 9.48
N LYS A 692 8.84 5.19 8.41
CA LYS A 692 7.78 4.27 7.92
C LYS A 692 8.31 2.90 7.50
N ASN A 693 9.59 2.80 7.16
CA ASN A 693 10.27 1.53 6.85
C ASN A 693 10.78 0.77 8.09
N GLY A 694 10.46 1.25 9.29
CA GLY A 694 10.83 0.62 10.57
C GLY A 694 12.17 1.09 11.17
N THR A 695 12.94 1.94 10.48
CA THR A 695 14.25 2.41 10.98
C THR A 695 14.09 3.39 12.15
N ASN A 696 14.75 3.12 13.28
CA ASN A 696 14.86 4.08 14.38
C ASN A 696 16.03 5.04 14.15
N VAL A 697 15.77 6.35 14.16
CA VAL A 697 16.76 7.40 14.00
C VAL A 697 16.88 8.18 15.31
N SER A 698 18.09 8.24 15.85
CA SER A 698 18.43 9.02 17.04
C SER A 698 19.51 10.05 16.71
N PHE A 699 19.41 11.22 17.33
CA PHE A 699 20.24 12.38 17.00
C PHE A 699 21.25 12.65 18.11
N ASN A 700 22.52 12.76 17.74
CA ASN A 700 23.64 12.98 18.64
C ASN A 700 24.31 14.33 18.35
N GLY A 701 24.98 14.90 19.36
CA GLY A 701 25.65 16.20 19.25
C GLY A 701 25.01 17.32 20.07
N SER A 702 23.89 17.06 20.76
CA SER A 702 23.34 18.00 21.74
C SER A 702 24.30 18.22 22.91
N GLY A 703 24.29 19.45 23.45
CA GLY A 703 25.26 19.92 24.43
C GLY A 703 26.68 20.01 23.86
N ASN A 704 26.82 20.32 22.57
CA ASN A 704 28.13 20.62 21.98
C ASN A 704 28.57 22.02 22.44
N ILE A 705 29.81 22.15 22.89
CA ILE A 705 30.44 23.43 23.18
C ILE A 705 31.32 23.81 21.99
N MET A 706 31.01 24.93 21.36
CA MET A 706 31.82 25.58 20.34
C MET A 706 32.71 26.63 20.99
N SER A 707 34.01 26.60 20.72
CA SER A 707 34.97 27.63 21.10
C SER A 707 35.47 28.35 19.85
N ARG A 708 35.49 29.68 19.86
CA ARG A 708 36.02 30.51 18.78
C ARG A 708 37.10 31.43 19.34
N LEU A 709 38.30 31.36 18.78
CA LEU A 709 39.44 32.20 19.14
C LEU A 709 39.92 32.92 17.89
N GLY A 710 40.01 34.24 17.93
CA GLY A 710 40.42 34.98 16.75
C GLY A 710 40.96 36.36 17.00
N VAL A 711 41.36 37.00 15.90
CA VAL A 711 41.91 38.34 15.87
C VAL A 711 41.28 39.11 14.73
N ARG A 712 40.69 40.26 15.06
CA ARG A 712 40.13 41.23 14.12
C ARG A 712 41.07 42.42 13.98
N ALA A 713 41.37 42.80 12.76
CA ALA A 713 42.11 44.01 12.42
C ALA A 713 41.19 44.95 11.64
N TYR A 714 41.06 46.20 12.09
CA TYR A 714 40.17 47.16 11.46
C TYR A 714 40.77 48.56 11.40
N ALA A 715 40.31 49.35 10.43
CA ALA A 715 40.68 50.75 10.30
C ALA A 715 39.42 51.60 10.44
N ASN A 716 39.40 52.57 11.33
CA ASN A 716 38.25 53.45 11.55
C ASN A 716 38.60 54.88 11.09
N GLY A 717 37.81 55.44 10.17
CA GLY A 717 38.03 56.80 9.65
C GLY A 717 36.93 57.32 8.73
N HIS A 718 37.12 58.51 8.18
CA HIS A 718 36.17 59.16 7.25
C HIS A 718 36.87 59.96 6.14
N ASN A 719 36.17 60.21 5.03
CA ASN A 719 36.68 61.05 3.94
C ASN A 719 36.60 62.54 4.32
N LYS A 720 37.41 63.39 3.65
CA LYS A 720 37.34 64.85 3.76
C LYS A 720 35.95 65.40 3.42
N ILE A 721 35.27 64.79 2.45
CA ILE A 721 33.92 65.20 2.03
C ILE A 721 32.90 64.96 3.15
N ASP A 722 33.19 64.03 4.06
CA ASP A 722 32.33 63.65 5.18
C ASP A 722 32.68 64.41 6.47
N ASP A 723 33.58 65.42 6.42
CA ASP A 723 33.87 66.30 7.56
C ASP A 723 32.53 66.94 8.06
N ASN A 724 32.27 66.86 9.37
CA ASN A 724 31.02 67.32 10.03
C ASN A 724 29.73 66.59 9.64
N SER A 725 29.80 65.47 8.90
CA SER A 725 28.61 64.69 8.52
C SER A 725 28.22 63.60 9.54
N GLY A 726 29.11 63.31 10.50
CA GLY A 726 28.96 62.18 11.43
C GLY A 726 29.19 60.81 10.80
N ARG A 727 29.61 60.74 9.53
CA ARG A 727 29.84 59.47 8.82
C ARG A 727 31.23 58.93 9.06
N THR A 728 31.31 57.64 9.39
CA THR A 728 32.57 56.90 9.58
C THR A 728 32.46 55.52 8.95
N PHE A 729 33.59 54.99 8.51
CA PHE A 729 33.69 53.67 7.89
C PHE A 729 34.79 52.86 8.59
N GLU A 730 34.46 51.60 8.84
CA GLU A 730 35.30 50.62 9.52
C GLU A 730 35.44 49.35 8.65
N PRO A 731 36.30 49.38 7.61
CA PRO A 731 36.74 48.14 6.96
C PRO A 731 37.54 47.28 7.93
N TYR A 732 37.31 45.96 7.87
CA TYR A 732 37.98 45.00 8.74
C TYR A 732 38.26 43.66 8.05
N VAL A 733 39.25 42.97 8.61
CA VAL A 733 39.54 41.56 8.36
C VAL A 733 39.64 40.84 9.70
N GLU A 734 39.22 39.59 9.75
CA GLU A 734 39.20 38.78 10.95
C GLU A 734 39.53 37.33 10.61
N VAL A 735 40.33 36.71 11.46
CA VAL A 735 40.68 35.30 11.36
C VAL A 735 40.32 34.59 12.66
N ASN A 736 39.60 33.48 12.57
CA ASN A 736 39.15 32.70 13.71
C ASN A 736 39.57 31.23 13.58
N TYR A 737 39.93 30.62 14.70
CA TYR A 737 39.97 29.18 14.89
C TYR A 737 38.74 28.75 15.69
N ILE A 738 37.99 27.79 15.15
CA ILE A 738 36.76 27.27 15.74
C ILE A 738 36.98 25.80 16.10
N HIS A 739 36.66 25.45 17.34
CA HIS A 739 36.73 24.09 17.87
C HIS A 739 35.36 23.66 18.43
N ASN A 740 34.90 22.47 18.04
CA ASN A 740 33.69 21.83 18.55
C ASN A 740 34.05 20.60 19.39
N THR A 741 33.46 20.48 20.59
CA THR A 741 33.69 19.31 21.46
C THR A 741 33.09 18.01 20.92
N LYS A 742 32.11 18.09 20.02
CA LYS A 742 31.40 16.95 19.43
C LYS A 742 31.15 17.18 17.95
N ASP A 743 31.12 16.08 17.19
CA ASP A 743 30.62 16.10 15.81
C ASP A 743 29.11 15.85 15.82
N PHE A 744 28.38 16.53 14.94
CA PHE A 744 26.98 16.22 14.71
C PHE A 744 26.86 14.87 14.01
N SER A 745 26.05 13.98 14.57
CA SER A 745 25.87 12.63 14.07
C SER A 745 24.45 12.15 14.29
N VAL A 746 24.09 11.09 13.57
CA VAL A 746 22.84 10.37 13.76
C VAL A 746 23.14 8.89 13.85
N LYS A 747 22.37 8.19 14.67
CA LYS A 747 22.42 6.74 14.78
C LYS A 747 21.12 6.18 14.21
N MET A 748 21.23 5.44 13.11
CA MET A 748 20.14 4.75 12.42
C MET A 748 20.21 3.28 12.82
N ASN A 749 19.31 2.86 13.71
CA ASN A 749 19.39 1.59 14.44
C ASN A 749 20.74 1.43 15.11
N ASN A 750 21.62 0.56 14.60
CA ASN A 750 22.92 0.27 15.20
C ASN A 750 24.07 1.08 14.58
N GLU A 751 23.88 1.70 13.42
CA GLU A 751 24.94 2.34 12.67
C GLU A 751 24.95 3.86 12.89
N THR A 752 26.14 4.44 13.09
CA THR A 752 26.31 5.88 13.37
C THR A 752 26.97 6.57 12.21
N VAL A 753 26.28 7.54 11.61
CA VAL A 753 26.80 8.39 10.54
C VAL A 753 27.06 9.78 11.11
N SER A 754 28.28 10.28 10.92
CA SER A 754 28.73 11.55 11.49
C SER A 754 29.21 12.52 10.40
N GLN A 755 29.01 13.81 10.64
CA GLN A 755 29.64 14.85 9.84
C GLN A 755 31.15 14.80 10.04
N SER A 756 31.89 14.87 8.94
CA SER A 756 33.34 14.98 9.00
C SER A 756 33.81 16.42 8.77
N GLY A 757 34.88 16.80 9.47
CA GLY A 757 35.66 18.01 9.15
C GLY A 757 35.25 19.29 9.87
N ALA A 758 34.14 19.29 10.62
CA ALA A 758 33.64 20.47 11.33
C ALA A 758 34.21 20.63 12.77
N ARG A 759 34.95 19.63 13.28
CA ARG A 759 35.50 19.67 14.64
C ARG A 759 36.47 20.81 14.84
N ASP A 760 37.39 20.97 13.90
CA ASP A 760 38.43 21.99 13.89
C ASP A 760 38.36 22.72 12.55
N ALA A 761 38.06 24.01 12.57
CA ALA A 761 37.88 24.81 11.38
C ALA A 761 38.51 26.19 11.51
N PHE A 762 38.92 26.76 10.39
CA PHE A 762 39.49 28.10 10.29
C PHE A 762 38.57 29.01 9.49
N GLU A 763 38.24 30.17 10.05
CA GLU A 763 37.42 31.19 9.42
C GLU A 763 38.28 32.37 8.98
N ALA A 764 38.03 32.87 7.77
CA ALA A 764 38.44 34.19 7.36
C ALA A 764 37.19 35.04 7.08
N LYS A 765 37.05 36.19 7.74
CA LYS A 765 35.93 37.12 7.61
C LYS A 765 36.47 38.49 7.18
N MET A 766 35.78 39.14 6.25
CA MET A 766 36.10 40.50 5.84
C MET A 766 34.82 41.29 5.64
N GLY A 767 34.84 42.58 5.97
CA GLY A 767 33.64 43.40 5.88
C GLY A 767 33.90 44.87 6.10
N VAL A 768 32.81 45.64 6.09
CA VAL A 768 32.80 47.07 6.35
C VAL A 768 31.60 47.39 7.23
N ASN A 769 31.85 48.06 8.36
CA ASN A 769 30.80 48.74 9.13
C ASN A 769 30.78 50.21 8.74
N GLY A 770 29.61 50.83 8.61
CA GLY A 770 29.46 52.20 8.18
C GLY A 770 28.38 52.92 8.97
N GLN A 771 28.78 53.97 9.68
CA GLN A 771 27.84 54.92 10.28
C GLN A 771 27.41 55.91 9.19
N LEU A 772 26.15 55.83 8.76
CA LEU A 772 25.63 56.64 7.65
C LEU A 772 25.01 57.96 8.13
N SER A 773 24.59 57.99 9.40
CA SER A 773 24.06 59.16 10.13
C SER A 773 24.25 58.96 11.63
N GLU A 774 23.88 59.96 12.43
CA GLU A 774 23.85 59.86 13.90
C GLU A 774 22.92 58.76 14.43
N ASN A 775 22.00 58.25 13.62
CA ASN A 775 20.98 57.29 14.02
C ASN A 775 21.07 55.95 13.28
N THR A 776 21.85 55.86 12.18
CA THR A 776 21.86 54.69 11.29
C THR A 776 23.25 54.12 11.10
N ASN A 777 23.42 52.85 11.45
CA ASN A 777 24.61 52.04 11.18
C ASN A 777 24.25 50.89 10.23
N VAL A 778 25.13 50.59 9.27
CA VAL A 778 24.98 49.48 8.32
C VAL A 778 26.27 48.69 8.30
N TRP A 779 26.18 47.36 8.21
CA TRP A 779 27.36 46.51 8.03
C TRP A 779 27.12 45.46 6.96
N VAL A 780 28.21 45.13 6.25
CA VAL A 780 28.25 44.04 5.27
C VAL A 780 29.53 43.25 5.48
N ASN A 781 29.43 41.93 5.47
CA ASN A 781 30.60 41.05 5.52
C ASN A 781 30.41 39.75 4.74
N VAL A 782 31.54 39.14 4.41
CA VAL A 782 31.63 37.79 3.84
C VAL A 782 32.59 36.99 4.71
N SER A 783 32.22 35.76 5.05
CA SER A 783 33.10 34.82 5.74
C SER A 783 33.22 33.49 4.99
N GLN A 784 34.39 32.87 5.14
CA GLN A 784 34.69 31.54 4.64
C GLN A 784 35.27 30.71 5.78
N LEU A 785 34.55 29.66 6.16
CA LEU A 785 34.99 28.64 7.09
C LEU A 785 35.50 27.42 6.30
N VAL A 786 36.66 26.88 6.69
CA VAL A 786 37.27 25.69 6.07
C VAL A 786 37.74 24.74 7.15
N GLY A 787 37.41 23.46 6.99
CA GLY A 787 37.86 22.37 7.86
C GLY A 787 38.53 21.26 7.07
N SER A 788 38.78 20.13 7.74
CA SER A 788 39.30 18.92 7.07
C SER A 788 38.20 18.23 6.23
N ASN A 789 38.56 17.22 5.44
CA ASN A 789 37.63 16.34 4.71
C ASN A 789 36.57 17.09 3.88
N SER A 790 36.99 18.18 3.23
CA SER A 790 36.16 19.02 2.34
C SER A 790 35.01 19.76 3.04
N PHE A 791 35.07 19.95 4.36
CA PHE A 791 34.16 20.83 5.07
C PHE A 791 34.40 22.30 4.68
N SER A 792 33.34 22.99 4.26
CA SER A 792 33.40 24.41 3.97
C SER A 792 32.05 25.09 4.20
N ASP A 793 32.05 26.32 4.70
CA ASP A 793 30.86 27.17 4.80
C ASP A 793 31.19 28.59 4.33
N THR A 794 30.46 29.08 3.33
CA THR A 794 30.58 30.44 2.79
C THR A 794 29.36 31.22 3.21
N GLN A 795 29.54 32.39 3.81
CA GLN A 795 28.45 33.20 4.35
C GLN A 795 28.56 34.64 3.88
N ALA A 796 27.42 35.29 3.64
CA ALA A 796 27.33 36.72 3.39
C ALA A 796 26.25 37.31 4.30
N THR A 797 26.62 38.37 5.02
CA THR A 797 25.76 39.02 6.01
C THR A 797 25.60 40.49 5.68
N LEU A 798 24.36 40.97 5.74
CA LEU A 798 23.98 42.38 5.69
C LEU A 798 23.19 42.69 6.96
N GLY A 799 23.53 43.78 7.63
CA GLY A 799 22.70 44.26 8.73
C GLY A 799 22.62 45.77 8.81
N ILE A 800 21.59 46.20 9.51
CA ILE A 800 21.25 47.59 9.75
C ILE A 800 20.84 47.76 11.20
N LYS A 801 21.25 48.87 11.81
CA LYS A 801 20.84 49.30 13.14
C LYS A 801 20.38 50.74 13.09
N TYR A 802 19.23 51.00 13.71
CA TYR A 802 18.62 52.31 13.80
C TYR A 802 18.33 52.66 15.28
N ALA A 803 18.75 53.84 15.74
CA ALA A 803 18.46 54.33 17.09
C ALA A 803 17.50 55.52 17.06
N PHE A 804 16.60 55.64 18.04
CA PHE A 804 15.54 56.66 18.08
C PHE A 804 15.19 57.16 19.49
#